data_AF-A0A1D2MT71-F1
#
_entry.id   AF-A0A1D2MT71-F1
#
_cell.length_a   1.000
_cell.length_b   1.000
_cell.length_c   1.000
_cell.angle_alpha   90.00
_cell.angle_beta   90.00
_cell.angle_gamma   90.00
#
_symmetry.space_group_name_H-M   'P 1'
#
loop_
_entity.id
_entity.type
_entity.pdbx_description
1 polymer ?
#
loop_
_entity_poly.entity_id
_entity_poly.type
_entity_poly.pdbx_seq_one_letter_code
_entity_poly.pdbx_strand_id
1 'polypeptide(L)'
;MDTDTTLPGDSQDIIELSGTEMEPEKASNGSHNANAMDVADTSLEKNDGESLSQPAAGITDVDKVDNGGGEETKSDVNNQDSNSGKPDPASNDDTTGASLSAQVQKIVAKEISEAPSKKARIDLGSVPTRQYLDQTVVPILLQALGALSKERPPEPIDYLAAYLLKHKSKDLAALNHRHPTKKMSLKLFGTVFRSSSYTSPVFQLALRRGISFSAVRSHSPKVFRVQSAASLCNSVKLSEFKPVKSLRFQSNQPTPAATSAPTPGITISHVQPSSSAIRTAAAEVNNLTSSVSQSKMDPKALSHYILPLEQPVVNLDCTEAFNGLTDQEKLYTYYLSQACWVGGLIVDVQTSPESPAIFCLLHDLFKTNGVEGLKTVAVSDCEFTEDEWKALLVYTCGILFNAGNYKGFGDTKIIPGLPLNKLESLVTKAKLSLIILIVPCNFGMKLKDKVYSLSEREKQLGLGEKGISTYFSYNCTQDDAELINRFMKKQGIEGWMTRCFKTVEGENVSYEIRTASAEVDAKQPEAHAFEGCEIRLTRGDYAPLMKKLSEYLDKAKEYASNENEKKMLQSYVESFTKGSLDAHKDGSRFWILDKGPIVETYIGFIENYRDPSGVRAEFEGFVSVVNRPLSEKFAVLVDKAEELLKLLPWPKEPDFTSLDVVTFAGSGIPAGINIPNYDEIRQSEGFKNVSLGNVIPASYKDAVMPFVNDKDKEILNTHRIEAFEVGVVKPRHGSGKLLKKNLDGTTNYPSDLKNPITNDLIESWYEDGENYDSVFTTLGSAYEECRAECVGLLLCLDKNFLKIFGIDDKKADIIIYANWLSMVVTGVSKCLEMYQPKTSSWMQSHSQARFVILQVLIEAGEGLVTVVEKTGTDGKPDLELALNESKINTVYKSTADIKSARSMFDKYSAVNNEGQHPWAKWRDIVLDKKQPRKMFVQPNLSLNGSGTVQLKSYDSSPTGLVQSWIERFPDVGIYEDLESLRVKDKSYFTD
;
A
#
# COMPACT_ATOMS: atom_id res chain seq x y z
N MET A 1 -59.09 20.19 31.87
CA MET A 1 -57.71 20.06 32.40
C MET A 1 -56.81 20.39 31.23
N ASP A 2 -56.55 21.66 30.89
CA ASP A 2 -56.20 22.84 31.73
C ASP A 2 -54.84 22.62 32.39
N THR A 3 -53.80 23.46 32.29
CA THR A 3 -53.62 24.83 31.70
C THR A 3 -52.30 24.87 30.90
N ASP A 4 -52.10 25.57 29.77
CA ASP A 4 -52.28 27.01 29.41
C ASP A 4 -51.12 27.94 29.90
N THR A 5 -50.91 29.07 29.21
CA THR A 5 -49.86 30.14 29.35
C THR A 5 -48.46 29.85 28.77
N THR A 6 -47.72 30.80 28.15
CA THR A 6 -48.05 31.85 27.13
C THR A 6 -46.76 32.40 26.48
N LEU A 7 -46.84 32.96 25.27
CA LEU A 7 -45.79 33.80 24.64
C LEU A 7 -45.94 35.29 25.01
N PRO A 8 -44.89 36.10 24.76
CA PRO A 8 -44.99 37.22 23.79
C PRO A 8 -43.92 37.08 22.68
N GLY A 9 -44.02 37.67 21.48
CA GLY A 9 -44.82 38.82 21.01
C GLY A 9 -43.95 40.09 20.95
N ASP A 10 -43.97 40.96 19.92
CA ASP A 10 -44.68 40.98 18.62
C ASP A 10 -43.93 41.90 17.64
N SER A 11 -44.06 41.66 16.31
CA SER A 11 -44.17 42.73 15.30
C SER A 11 -44.59 42.21 13.91
N GLN A 12 -45.59 42.88 13.33
CA GLN A 12 -46.03 42.76 11.93
C GLN A 12 -45.36 43.92 11.12
N ASP A 13 -45.36 44.05 9.78
CA ASP A 13 -46.48 44.04 8.83
C ASP A 13 -46.01 43.95 7.35
N ILE A 14 -46.87 43.37 6.49
CA ILE A 14 -47.42 43.86 5.18
C ILE A 14 -46.49 44.77 4.32
N ILE A 15 -46.25 44.53 3.01
CA ILE A 15 -47.16 44.77 1.86
C ILE A 15 -46.71 44.01 0.59
N GLU A 16 -47.66 43.45 -0.16
CA GLU A 16 -47.51 43.01 -1.57
C GLU A 16 -47.67 44.18 -2.55
N LEU A 17 -46.95 44.19 -3.69
CA LEU A 17 -47.40 44.92 -4.89
C LEU A 17 -47.11 44.16 -6.19
N SER A 18 -48.07 44.25 -7.12
CA SER A 18 -48.14 43.55 -8.40
C SER A 18 -47.88 44.47 -9.61
N GLY A 19 -47.38 43.92 -10.71
CA GLY A 19 -47.37 44.56 -12.04
C GLY A 19 -46.34 43.92 -12.98
N THR A 20 -46.71 43.06 -13.94
CA THR A 20 -47.30 43.32 -15.29
C THR A 20 -46.28 43.62 -16.38
N GLU A 21 -46.56 43.11 -17.58
CA GLU A 21 -45.65 42.98 -18.74
C GLU A 21 -45.30 44.30 -19.44
N MET A 22 -44.15 44.35 -20.14
CA MET A 22 -43.97 45.18 -21.34
C MET A 22 -42.77 44.76 -22.21
N GLU A 23 -43.08 44.23 -23.40
CA GLU A 23 -42.30 44.37 -24.65
C GLU A 23 -43.06 45.40 -25.55
N PRO A 24 -42.62 45.84 -26.77
CA PRO A 24 -41.52 45.35 -27.63
C PRO A 24 -40.67 46.51 -28.26
N GLU A 25 -40.09 46.27 -29.46
CA GLU A 25 -39.56 47.21 -30.49
C GLU A 25 -38.07 47.69 -30.41
N LYS A 26 -37.29 47.83 -31.51
CA LYS A 26 -37.34 47.25 -32.89
C LYS A 26 -36.03 47.55 -33.69
N ALA A 27 -35.92 46.94 -34.88
CA ALA A 27 -35.06 47.31 -36.03
C ALA A 27 -33.55 46.94 -35.97
N SER A 28 -32.82 46.74 -37.09
CA SER A 28 -33.15 46.96 -38.52
C SER A 28 -32.52 45.97 -39.52
N ASN A 29 -33.32 45.53 -40.52
CA ASN A 29 -33.06 45.18 -41.94
C ASN A 29 -31.69 44.72 -42.49
N GLY A 30 -31.71 43.69 -43.37
CA GLY A 30 -30.61 43.36 -44.30
C GLY A 30 -30.87 42.21 -45.30
N SER A 31 -31.69 42.44 -46.35
CA SER A 31 -31.73 41.82 -47.71
C SER A 31 -30.85 40.60 -48.10
N HIS A 32 -31.23 39.65 -48.99
CA HIS A 32 -32.44 39.40 -49.82
C HIS A 32 -32.36 37.97 -50.47
N ASN A 33 -33.51 37.44 -50.91
CA ASN A 33 -33.85 36.44 -51.99
C ASN A 33 -32.85 35.31 -52.38
N ALA A 34 -33.17 34.02 -52.58
CA ALA A 34 -34.38 33.24 -52.98
C ALA A 34 -34.48 32.81 -54.47
N ASN A 35 -34.51 31.47 -54.67
CA ASN A 35 -35.15 30.62 -55.71
C ASN A 35 -34.85 30.74 -57.23
N ALA A 36 -34.13 29.75 -57.77
CA ALA A 36 -34.37 28.96 -59.03
C ALA A 36 -33.27 27.87 -59.11
N MET A 37 -33.41 26.59 -59.52
CA MET A 37 -34.38 25.76 -60.28
C MET A 37 -34.04 25.54 -61.79
N ASP A 38 -34.02 24.24 -62.16
CA ASP A 38 -33.98 23.57 -63.49
C ASP A 38 -32.70 23.31 -64.33
N VAL A 39 -32.26 22.03 -64.30
CA VAL A 39 -32.13 21.01 -65.40
C VAL A 39 -31.19 21.20 -66.62
N ALA A 40 -30.17 20.32 -66.72
CA ALA A 40 -29.83 19.37 -67.84
C ALA A 40 -28.49 18.65 -67.50
N ASP A 41 -28.37 17.33 -67.28
CA ASP A 41 -28.42 16.16 -68.19
C ASP A 41 -27.23 16.12 -69.20
N THR A 42 -26.48 15.03 -69.45
CA THR A 42 -26.85 13.60 -69.59
C THR A 42 -25.82 12.53 -69.14
N SER A 43 -26.29 11.49 -68.41
CA SER A 43 -25.91 10.04 -68.52
C SER A 43 -24.44 9.57 -68.20
N LEU A 44 -24.11 8.31 -67.83
CA LEU A 44 -24.78 6.98 -67.81
C LEU A 44 -24.35 6.12 -66.57
N GLU A 45 -25.30 5.33 -66.02
CA GLU A 45 -25.22 3.90 -65.54
C GLU A 45 -24.09 3.39 -64.59
N LYS A 46 -24.31 2.45 -63.64
CA LYS A 46 -25.51 1.75 -63.10
C LYS A 46 -25.25 1.02 -61.74
N ASN A 47 -26.32 0.89 -60.94
CA ASN A 47 -26.73 -0.16 -59.98
C ASN A 47 -25.81 -0.77 -58.88
N ASP A 48 -26.39 -0.79 -57.66
CA ASP A 48 -26.60 -1.89 -56.69
C ASP A 48 -25.45 -2.84 -56.28
N GLY A 49 -25.28 -3.27 -55.02
CA GLY A 49 -25.95 -2.90 -53.76
C GLY A 49 -26.67 -4.05 -53.03
N GLU A 50 -25.99 -4.71 -52.08
CA GLU A 50 -26.64 -5.39 -50.93
C GLU A 50 -25.62 -5.77 -49.82
N SER A 51 -26.11 -6.29 -48.69
CA SER A 51 -25.31 -6.68 -47.50
C SER A 51 -25.97 -7.83 -46.75
N LEU A 52 -25.21 -8.70 -46.05
CA LEU A 52 -25.49 -9.16 -44.67
C LEU A 52 -24.62 -10.35 -44.16
N SER A 53 -24.32 -10.30 -42.86
CA SER A 53 -24.25 -11.38 -41.85
C SER A 53 -23.48 -12.72 -42.05
N GLN A 54 -22.62 -13.01 -41.05
CA GLN A 54 -22.45 -14.34 -40.38
C GLN A 54 -21.85 -15.50 -41.24
N PRO A 55 -21.59 -16.74 -40.74
CA PRO A 55 -21.94 -17.38 -39.46
C PRO A 55 -20.75 -18.03 -38.69
N ALA A 56 -21.02 -19.08 -37.91
CA ALA A 56 -20.07 -19.75 -37.00
C ALA A 56 -20.05 -21.30 -37.13
N ALA A 57 -18.98 -21.90 -36.59
CA ALA A 57 -18.82 -23.28 -36.10
C ALA A 57 -19.07 -24.52 -37.01
N GLY A 58 -18.12 -25.48 -37.00
CA GLY A 58 -18.49 -26.92 -36.97
C GLY A 58 -17.54 -28.01 -37.53
N ILE A 59 -16.91 -28.79 -36.62
CA ILE A 59 -16.95 -30.29 -36.55
C ILE A 59 -15.97 -31.19 -37.40
N THR A 60 -15.45 -32.24 -36.71
CA THR A 60 -14.78 -33.53 -37.11
C THR A 60 -13.38 -33.62 -37.77
N ASP A 61 -12.43 -34.12 -36.95
CA ASP A 61 -11.56 -35.32 -37.08
C ASP A 61 -11.39 -36.12 -38.39
N VAL A 62 -10.17 -36.66 -38.65
CA VAL A 62 -9.78 -38.12 -38.64
C VAL A 62 -8.36 -38.36 -39.25
N ASP A 63 -7.71 -39.48 -38.86
CA ASP A 63 -6.40 -40.09 -39.29
C ASP A 63 -5.09 -39.48 -38.74
N LYS A 64 -4.05 -40.20 -38.25
CA LYS A 64 -3.37 -41.51 -38.57
C LYS A 64 -2.51 -41.46 -39.85
N VAL A 65 -1.31 -42.06 -40.02
CA VAL A 65 -0.48 -43.13 -39.39
C VAL A 65 1.01 -42.68 -39.50
N ASP A 66 1.81 -42.55 -38.43
CA ASP A 66 2.83 -43.49 -37.87
C ASP A 66 4.17 -43.70 -38.66
N ASN A 67 5.18 -44.23 -37.98
CA ASN A 67 6.59 -44.55 -38.35
C ASN A 67 7.65 -43.43 -38.36
N GLY A 68 8.87 -43.82 -37.95
CA GLY A 68 10.07 -43.00 -37.89
C GLY A 68 11.37 -43.82 -38.04
N GLY A 69 12.48 -43.31 -37.51
CA GLY A 69 13.85 -43.82 -37.74
C GLY A 69 14.64 -42.87 -38.66
N GLY A 70 15.98 -42.80 -38.61
CA GLY A 70 16.96 -43.54 -37.80
C GLY A 70 18.26 -42.75 -37.61
N GLU A 71 19.33 -43.40 -37.18
CA GLU A 71 20.51 -42.76 -36.57
C GLU A 71 21.71 -42.47 -37.51
N GLU A 72 22.52 -41.49 -37.07
CA GLU A 72 24.01 -41.47 -37.05
C GLU A 72 24.95 -41.19 -38.26
N THR A 73 26.08 -40.57 -37.88
CA THR A 73 27.46 -40.61 -38.44
C THR A 73 27.93 -39.82 -39.68
N LYS A 74 28.62 -38.71 -39.39
CA LYS A 74 30.02 -38.35 -39.76
C LYS A 74 30.61 -38.65 -41.17
N SER A 75 31.07 -37.59 -41.83
CA SER A 75 32.47 -37.39 -42.30
C SER A 75 32.62 -35.88 -42.67
N ASP A 76 33.54 -35.12 -42.10
CA ASP A 76 35.01 -35.06 -42.33
C ASP A 76 35.43 -34.49 -43.69
N VAL A 77 36.14 -33.34 -43.68
CA VAL A 77 37.48 -33.16 -44.28
C VAL A 77 38.13 -31.84 -43.83
N ASN A 78 39.44 -31.89 -43.59
CA ASN A 78 40.30 -30.82 -43.07
C ASN A 78 40.58 -29.66 -44.05
N ASN A 79 40.95 -28.49 -43.51
CA ASN A 79 42.35 -28.03 -43.52
C ASN A 79 42.54 -26.80 -42.58
N GLN A 80 43.39 -26.85 -41.55
CA GLN A 80 44.88 -26.78 -41.54
C GLN A 80 45.43 -25.33 -41.56
N ASP A 81 46.43 -24.94 -40.76
CA ASP A 81 47.07 -25.62 -39.60
C ASP A 81 47.93 -24.65 -38.73
N SER A 82 48.32 -25.10 -37.53
CA SER A 82 49.49 -24.65 -36.74
C SER A 82 49.48 -23.21 -36.10
N ASN A 83 50.15 -22.93 -34.97
CA ASN A 83 50.91 -23.76 -34.03
C ASN A 83 50.93 -23.19 -32.57
N SER A 84 51.43 -24.02 -31.64
CA SER A 84 51.82 -23.79 -30.24
C SER A 84 53.02 -22.80 -30.04
N GLY A 85 53.42 -22.35 -28.84
CA GLY A 85 53.00 -22.71 -27.45
C GLY A 85 53.73 -21.90 -26.34
N LYS A 86 53.69 -22.40 -25.09
CA LYS A 86 54.37 -21.88 -23.85
C LYS A 86 55.92 -21.92 -23.95
N PRO A 87 56.74 -21.21 -23.11
CA PRO A 87 56.52 -20.91 -21.67
C PRO A 87 57.06 -19.55 -21.09
N ASP A 88 56.88 -19.39 -19.76
CA ASP A 88 57.63 -18.49 -18.84
C ASP A 88 59.16 -18.81 -18.80
N PRO A 89 60.09 -17.99 -18.20
CA PRO A 89 59.86 -16.93 -17.19
C PRO A 89 60.73 -15.64 -17.27
N ALA A 90 60.58 -14.75 -16.26
CA ALA A 90 61.66 -14.03 -15.50
C ALA A 90 61.61 -12.48 -15.38
N SER A 91 61.38 -12.03 -14.14
CA SER A 91 62.00 -10.89 -13.40
C SER A 91 61.93 -9.42 -13.88
N ASN A 92 61.65 -8.55 -12.91
CA ASN A 92 61.81 -7.07 -12.87
C ASN A 92 60.79 -6.26 -13.72
N ASP A 93 60.38 -5.03 -13.37
CA ASP A 93 60.81 -4.14 -12.26
C ASP A 93 59.60 -3.39 -11.63
N ASP A 94 59.83 -2.51 -10.66
CA ASP A 94 58.83 -1.97 -9.71
C ASP A 94 57.95 -0.79 -10.20
N THR A 95 56.81 -0.59 -9.52
CA THR A 95 55.88 0.57 -9.51
C THR A 95 54.99 0.87 -10.74
N THR A 96 53.68 1.09 -10.48
CA THR A 96 52.92 2.29 -10.93
C THR A 96 51.48 2.33 -10.39
N GLY A 97 51.19 3.30 -9.51
CA GLY A 97 49.82 3.66 -9.13
C GLY A 97 49.21 4.69 -10.10
N ALA A 98 48.81 4.26 -11.32
CA ALA A 98 48.42 5.19 -12.39
C ALA A 98 47.14 4.85 -13.18
N SER A 99 46.61 3.62 -13.08
CA SER A 99 45.68 3.08 -14.10
C SER A 99 44.30 3.77 -14.19
N LEU A 100 43.61 4.02 -13.06
CA LEU A 100 42.23 4.54 -13.07
C LEU A 100 42.09 5.91 -13.75
N SER A 101 43.11 6.77 -13.69
CA SER A 101 43.07 8.11 -14.28
C SER A 101 43.02 8.06 -15.83
N ALA A 102 43.69 7.07 -16.43
CA ALA A 102 43.83 6.96 -17.88
C ALA A 102 42.55 6.47 -18.59
N GLN A 103 41.78 5.58 -17.95
CA GLN A 103 40.51 5.10 -18.53
C GLN A 103 39.44 6.19 -18.54
N VAL A 104 39.32 6.98 -17.47
CA VAL A 104 38.39 8.14 -17.41
C VAL A 104 38.73 9.17 -18.51
N GLN A 105 40.01 9.49 -18.70
CA GLN A 105 40.44 10.40 -19.77
C GLN A 105 40.12 9.86 -21.19
N LYS A 106 40.14 8.53 -21.38
CA LYS A 106 39.78 7.91 -22.67
C LYS A 106 38.28 7.95 -22.98
N ILE A 107 37.42 7.94 -21.96
CA ILE A 107 35.96 8.07 -22.12
C ILE A 107 35.61 9.52 -22.50
N VAL A 108 36.11 10.49 -21.75
CA VAL A 108 35.91 11.93 -22.03
C VAL A 108 36.42 12.32 -23.43
N ALA A 109 37.53 11.73 -23.88
CA ALA A 109 38.04 11.96 -25.23
C ALA A 109 37.11 11.43 -26.36
N LYS A 110 36.25 10.45 -26.08
CA LYS A 110 35.34 9.86 -27.07
C LYS A 110 34.10 10.72 -27.30
N GLU A 111 33.51 11.28 -26.24
CA GLU A 111 32.34 12.18 -26.33
C GLU A 111 32.62 13.50 -27.05
N ILE A 112 33.90 13.90 -27.16
CA ILE A 112 34.31 15.14 -27.83
C ILE A 112 34.38 14.99 -29.37
N SER A 113 34.27 13.77 -29.91
CA SER A 113 34.56 13.49 -31.34
C SER A 113 33.35 13.34 -32.29
N GLU A 114 32.10 13.31 -31.79
CA GLU A 114 30.92 13.17 -32.65
C GLU A 114 30.16 14.50 -32.82
N ALA A 115 30.11 15.00 -34.06
CA ALA A 115 29.62 16.34 -34.37
C ALA A 115 28.08 16.40 -34.51
N PRO A 116 27.37 17.27 -33.76
CA PRO A 116 25.93 17.43 -33.92
C PRO A 116 25.54 17.99 -35.29
N SER A 117 24.49 17.41 -35.88
CA SER A 117 23.85 17.94 -37.08
C SER A 117 23.16 19.30 -36.81
N LYS A 118 22.88 20.05 -37.88
CA LYS A 118 22.40 21.45 -37.82
C LYS A 118 21.09 21.59 -37.03
N LYS A 119 21.17 22.02 -35.76
CA LYS A 119 20.00 22.40 -34.96
C LYS A 119 19.38 23.72 -35.44
N ALA A 120 18.07 23.84 -35.27
CA ALA A 120 17.31 25.05 -35.59
C ALA A 120 17.59 26.21 -34.61
N ARG A 121 17.20 27.41 -35.02
CA ARG A 121 17.41 28.68 -34.30
C ARG A 121 16.41 28.80 -33.13
N ILE A 122 16.91 28.68 -31.90
CA ILE A 122 16.13 28.86 -30.67
C ILE A 122 16.14 30.34 -30.27
N ASP A 123 15.01 30.87 -29.80
CA ASP A 123 14.95 32.18 -29.15
C ASP A 123 15.21 32.01 -27.64
N LEU A 124 16.30 32.61 -27.15
CA LEU A 124 16.68 32.55 -25.74
C LEU A 124 15.75 33.36 -24.83
N GLY A 125 14.88 34.20 -25.39
CA GLY A 125 13.82 34.90 -24.65
C GLY A 125 12.57 34.06 -24.39
N SER A 126 12.41 32.90 -25.05
CA SER A 126 11.21 32.06 -24.95
C SER A 126 11.43 30.68 -24.31
N VAL A 127 12.63 30.39 -23.79
CA VAL A 127 12.95 29.11 -23.14
C VAL A 127 12.79 29.19 -21.62
N PRO A 128 12.39 28.10 -20.94
CA PRO A 128 12.32 28.06 -19.48
C PRO A 128 13.66 28.41 -18.81
N THR A 129 13.61 29.07 -17.64
CA THR A 129 14.80 29.60 -16.95
C THR A 129 15.90 28.56 -16.70
N ARG A 130 15.52 27.30 -16.41
CA ARG A 130 16.47 26.18 -16.27
C ARG A 130 17.22 25.94 -17.58
N GLN A 131 16.50 25.80 -18.70
CA GLN A 131 17.09 25.57 -20.02
C GLN A 131 17.93 26.77 -20.51
N TYR A 132 17.55 28.01 -20.16
CA TYR A 132 18.39 29.19 -20.35
C TYR A 132 19.73 29.05 -19.60
N LEU A 133 19.69 28.77 -18.29
CA LEU A 133 20.89 28.64 -17.45
C LEU A 133 21.78 27.48 -17.90
N ASP A 134 21.20 26.33 -18.24
CA ASP A 134 21.90 25.14 -18.75
C ASP A 134 22.65 25.44 -20.06
N GLN A 135 22.13 26.34 -20.90
CA GLN A 135 22.76 26.74 -22.17
C GLN A 135 23.70 27.94 -22.06
N THR A 136 23.59 28.80 -21.03
CA THR A 136 24.36 30.06 -20.95
C THR A 136 25.33 30.18 -19.76
N VAL A 137 25.06 29.55 -18.61
CA VAL A 137 25.82 29.76 -17.36
C VAL A 137 26.44 28.47 -16.83
N VAL A 138 25.69 27.36 -16.86
CA VAL A 138 26.16 26.06 -16.31
C VAL A 138 27.47 25.57 -16.95
N PRO A 139 27.71 25.66 -18.28
CA PRO A 139 28.93 25.13 -18.88
C PRO A 139 30.22 25.82 -18.40
N ILE A 140 30.19 27.14 -18.20
CA ILE A 140 31.35 27.89 -17.68
C ILE A 140 31.44 27.78 -16.15
N LEU A 141 30.31 27.63 -15.45
CA LEU A 141 30.29 27.40 -14.00
C LEU A 141 30.88 26.03 -13.63
N LEU A 142 30.57 24.96 -14.37
CA LEU A 142 31.16 23.63 -14.18
C LEU A 142 32.68 23.64 -14.43
N GLN A 143 33.16 24.36 -15.45
CA GLN A 143 34.60 24.56 -15.66
C GLN A 143 35.26 25.30 -14.49
N ALA A 144 34.61 26.35 -13.97
CA ALA A 144 35.12 27.14 -12.85
C ALA A 144 35.16 26.34 -11.54
N LEU A 145 34.12 25.52 -11.27
CA LEU A 145 34.08 24.59 -10.13
C LEU A 145 35.12 23.47 -10.26
N GLY A 146 35.35 22.96 -11.47
CA GLY A 146 36.41 21.99 -11.75
C GLY A 146 37.82 22.55 -11.48
N ALA A 147 38.06 23.80 -11.89
CA ALA A 147 39.32 24.51 -11.58
C ALA A 147 39.47 24.77 -10.07
N LEU A 148 38.40 25.24 -9.41
CA LEU A 148 38.37 25.48 -7.96
C LEU A 148 38.68 24.21 -7.16
N SER A 149 38.06 23.08 -7.51
CA SER A 149 38.26 21.78 -6.87
C SER A 149 39.69 21.23 -7.03
N LYS A 150 40.34 21.59 -8.15
CA LYS A 150 41.71 21.21 -8.50
C LYS A 150 42.77 22.08 -7.82
N GLU A 151 42.59 23.40 -7.81
CA GLU A 151 43.60 24.35 -7.31
C GLU A 151 43.43 24.69 -5.82
N ARG A 152 42.25 24.46 -5.24
CA ARG A 152 41.94 24.59 -3.80
C ARG A 152 42.53 25.85 -3.14
N PRO A 153 42.24 27.04 -3.70
CA PRO A 153 42.74 28.32 -3.17
C PRO A 153 42.17 28.61 -1.77
N PRO A 154 42.88 29.40 -0.94
CA PRO A 154 42.42 29.74 0.41
C PRO A 154 41.14 30.59 0.42
N GLU A 155 40.92 31.41 -0.62
CA GLU A 155 39.70 32.22 -0.81
C GLU A 155 38.89 31.66 -2.00
N PRO A 156 38.04 30.64 -1.78
CA PRO A 156 37.41 29.90 -2.88
C PRO A 156 36.36 30.71 -3.65
N ILE A 157 35.65 31.63 -2.98
CA ILE A 157 34.60 32.45 -3.60
C ILE A 157 35.22 33.50 -4.53
N ASP A 158 36.26 34.21 -4.06
CA ASP A 158 36.99 35.20 -4.86
C ASP A 158 37.68 34.56 -6.07
N TYR A 159 38.26 33.37 -5.91
CA TYR A 159 38.81 32.62 -7.03
C TYR A 159 37.72 32.24 -8.05
N LEU A 160 36.58 31.71 -7.60
CA LEU A 160 35.49 31.32 -8.50
C LEU A 160 34.95 32.53 -9.29
N ALA A 161 34.75 33.66 -8.60
CA ALA A 161 34.36 34.93 -9.22
C ALA A 161 35.42 35.42 -10.22
N ALA A 162 36.70 35.40 -9.86
CA ALA A 162 37.80 35.78 -10.74
C ALA A 162 37.91 34.87 -11.98
N TYR A 163 37.69 33.56 -11.83
CA TYR A 163 37.68 32.60 -12.93
C TYR A 163 36.55 32.92 -13.91
N LEU A 164 35.31 33.06 -13.43
CA LEU A 164 34.15 33.42 -14.26
C LEU A 164 34.39 34.76 -14.99
N LEU A 165 34.87 35.78 -14.27
CA LEU A 165 35.17 37.10 -14.84
C LEU A 165 36.29 37.08 -15.89
N LYS A 166 37.26 36.18 -15.77
CA LYS A 166 38.40 35.99 -16.68
C LYS A 166 38.03 35.17 -17.92
N HIS A 167 37.11 34.21 -17.80
CA HIS A 167 36.78 33.27 -18.87
C HIS A 167 35.53 33.64 -19.69
N LYS A 168 34.63 34.50 -19.18
CA LYS A 168 33.39 34.98 -19.84
C LYS A 168 33.50 35.40 -21.32
N SER A 169 34.67 35.83 -21.76
CA SER A 169 34.89 36.35 -23.12
C SER A 169 35.19 35.27 -24.17
N LYS A 170 35.48 34.02 -23.77
CA LYS A 170 35.73 32.94 -24.72
C LYS A 170 34.44 32.42 -25.35
N ASP A 171 33.41 32.16 -24.55
CA ASP A 171 32.16 31.57 -25.04
C ASP A 171 31.25 32.62 -25.72
N LEU A 172 31.30 33.88 -25.28
CA LEU A 172 30.60 35.00 -25.94
C LEU A 172 31.08 35.28 -27.38
N ALA A 173 32.27 34.79 -27.76
CA ALA A 173 32.76 34.87 -29.13
C ALA A 173 32.03 33.90 -30.08
N ALA A 174 31.49 32.78 -29.57
CA ALA A 174 30.75 31.81 -30.37
C ALA A 174 29.36 32.31 -30.79
N LEU A 175 28.77 33.27 -30.07
CA LEU A 175 27.44 33.82 -30.38
C LEU A 175 27.47 35.07 -31.31
N ASN A 176 28.62 35.74 -31.49
CA ASN A 176 28.65 37.10 -32.07
C ASN A 176 29.32 37.20 -33.46
N HIS A 177 28.60 36.76 -34.50
CA HIS A 177 28.93 37.06 -35.89
C HIS A 177 27.74 37.69 -36.65
N ARG A 178 27.55 39.01 -36.53
CA ARG A 178 27.35 39.99 -37.65
C ARG A 178 26.94 41.40 -37.18
N HIS A 179 27.84 42.37 -37.41
CA HIS A 179 27.61 43.84 -37.50
C HIS A 179 27.18 44.64 -36.23
N PRO A 180 27.38 45.99 -36.20
CA PRO A 180 27.90 46.62 -34.97
C PRO A 180 27.23 47.92 -34.48
N THR A 181 27.68 48.36 -33.29
CA THR A 181 27.57 49.70 -32.66
C THR A 181 26.23 50.14 -32.04
N LYS A 182 26.24 50.31 -30.70
CA LYS A 182 26.13 51.61 -30.00
C LYS A 182 26.56 51.49 -28.52
N LYS A 183 26.82 52.61 -27.85
CA LYS A 183 27.28 52.70 -26.44
C LYS A 183 26.13 53.07 -25.49
N MET A 184 26.05 52.42 -24.32
CA MET A 184 25.52 52.84 -23.00
C MET A 184 25.08 51.58 -22.22
N SER A 185 25.07 51.50 -20.89
CA SER A 185 25.71 52.31 -19.83
C SER A 185 25.89 51.41 -18.59
N LEU A 186 27.04 51.46 -17.91
CA LEU A 186 27.35 50.52 -16.81
C LEU A 186 26.92 51.10 -15.45
N LYS A 187 25.72 50.78 -14.94
CA LYS A 187 25.26 51.37 -13.66
C LYS A 187 24.14 50.66 -12.86
N LEU A 188 24.21 49.34 -12.61
CA LEU A 188 23.44 48.73 -11.51
C LEU A 188 24.02 47.39 -10.98
N PHE A 189 25.04 47.44 -10.11
CA PHE A 189 25.43 46.35 -9.20
C PHE A 189 26.42 46.88 -8.13
N GLY A 190 25.94 47.74 -7.22
CA GLY A 190 26.83 48.54 -6.37
C GLY A 190 26.22 49.02 -5.06
N THR A 191 25.36 48.22 -4.42
CA THR A 191 24.59 48.66 -3.23
C THR A 191 24.42 47.61 -2.12
N VAL A 192 25.08 46.44 -2.19
CA VAL A 192 24.81 45.32 -1.26
C VAL A 192 25.94 45.04 -0.25
N PHE A 193 27.20 45.41 -0.55
CA PHE A 193 28.35 45.05 0.30
C PHE A 193 29.17 46.26 0.79
N ARG A 194 28.60 47.08 1.68
CA ARG A 194 29.33 48.04 2.53
C ARG A 194 28.60 48.41 3.84
N SER A 195 28.63 47.54 4.84
CA SER A 195 28.57 47.93 6.27
C SER A 195 28.88 46.75 7.19
N SER A 196 30.09 46.70 7.75
CA SER A 196 30.49 45.70 8.75
C SER A 196 31.28 46.36 9.88
N SER A 197 30.63 46.59 11.02
CA SER A 197 31.24 47.18 12.23
C SER A 197 30.60 46.64 13.51
N TYR A 198 31.44 46.53 14.55
CA TYR A 198 31.15 46.15 15.95
C TYR A 198 31.12 44.66 16.32
N THR A 199 31.61 44.39 17.54
CA THR A 199 32.18 43.11 18.01
C THR A 199 32.11 43.00 19.54
N SER A 200 32.38 41.79 20.06
CA SER A 200 32.55 41.45 21.50
C SER A 200 31.24 41.33 22.32
N PRO A 201 31.21 40.61 23.47
CA PRO A 201 32.32 39.93 24.17
C PRO A 201 32.00 38.50 24.69
N VAL A 202 32.51 37.45 24.01
CA VAL A 202 32.58 36.08 24.58
C VAL A 202 33.99 35.46 24.42
N PHE A 203 34.75 35.87 23.41
CA PHE A 203 36.00 35.24 22.98
C PHE A 203 37.25 35.56 23.85
N GLN A 204 37.08 35.87 25.13
CA GLN A 204 38.14 36.36 26.04
C GLN A 204 38.19 35.65 27.40
N LEU A 205 37.77 34.37 27.46
CA LEU A 205 37.81 33.58 28.71
C LEU A 205 38.46 32.19 28.60
N ALA A 206 39.06 31.83 27.45
CA ALA A 206 39.57 30.47 27.19
C ALA A 206 41.11 30.31 27.15
N LEU A 207 41.89 31.39 27.32
CA LEU A 207 43.38 31.34 27.27
C LEU A 207 44.05 32.03 28.47
N ARG A 208 43.86 31.46 29.67
CA ARG A 208 44.60 31.85 30.89
C ARG A 208 45.05 30.65 31.74
N ARG A 209 45.94 29.81 31.18
CA ARG A 209 46.99 29.00 31.85
C ARG A 209 47.69 28.09 30.82
N GLY A 210 48.96 28.36 30.49
CA GLY A 210 49.76 27.52 29.57
C GLY A 210 51.18 27.30 30.08
N ILE A 211 51.81 26.18 29.65
CA ILE A 211 53.21 25.73 29.85
C ILE A 211 53.42 24.40 29.07
N SER A 212 54.60 23.84 28.75
CA SER A 212 55.93 24.33 28.30
C SER A 212 56.93 23.14 28.39
N PHE A 213 57.73 22.69 27.41
CA PHE A 213 57.80 22.91 25.94
C PHE A 213 58.69 21.80 25.30
N SER A 214 58.66 21.61 23.97
CA SER A 214 59.66 20.86 23.14
C SER A 214 59.74 19.31 23.31
N ALA A 215 60.41 18.49 22.47
CA ALA A 215 61.38 18.73 21.38
C ALA A 215 61.21 17.79 20.14
N VAL A 216 62.22 17.68 19.25
CA VAL A 216 62.05 17.34 17.79
C VAL A 216 63.09 16.36 17.20
N ARG A 217 62.63 15.40 16.36
CA ARG A 217 63.38 14.50 15.40
C ARG A 217 64.33 13.44 16.04
N SER A 218 64.58 12.26 15.43
CA SER A 218 64.90 12.03 14.00
C SER A 218 64.71 10.56 13.48
N HIS A 219 64.79 10.42 12.14
CA HIS A 219 65.01 9.20 11.32
C HIS A 219 63.90 8.12 11.18
N SER A 220 64.03 7.36 10.08
CA SER A 220 63.15 6.33 9.46
C SER A 220 64.04 5.52 8.45
N PRO A 221 63.57 4.56 7.60
CA PRO A 221 62.22 4.06 7.32
C PRO A 221 62.09 2.51 7.07
N LYS A 222 60.94 2.09 6.52
CA LYS A 222 60.53 0.77 5.95
C LYS A 222 60.16 -0.33 6.97
N VAL A 223 58.99 -1.02 6.96
CA VAL A 223 57.94 -1.41 5.97
C VAL A 223 58.15 -2.80 5.33
N PHE A 224 57.24 -3.75 5.64
CA PHE A 224 56.41 -4.45 4.61
C PHE A 224 55.13 -5.09 5.22
N ARG A 225 54.26 -5.63 4.36
CA ARG A 225 52.88 -6.11 4.58
C ARG A 225 52.65 -7.43 3.82
N VAL A 226 51.83 -8.35 4.34
CA VAL A 226 51.36 -9.57 3.61
C VAL A 226 49.87 -9.79 3.89
N GLN A 227 49.14 -10.38 2.93
CA GLN A 227 47.70 -10.63 3.00
C GLN A 227 47.33 -11.89 2.17
N SER A 228 46.49 -12.77 2.75
CA SER A 228 45.62 -13.81 2.12
C SER A 228 46.08 -14.71 0.94
N ALA A 229 45.91 -16.03 1.09
CA ALA A 229 45.55 -16.99 0.03
C ALA A 229 44.97 -18.31 0.62
N ALA A 230 44.36 -19.19 -0.20
CA ALA A 230 43.73 -20.46 0.21
C ALA A 230 43.85 -21.56 -0.90
N SER A 231 43.18 -22.73 -0.73
CA SER A 231 43.08 -23.88 -1.68
C SER A 231 44.29 -24.87 -1.70
N LEU A 232 44.19 -26.21 -1.85
CA LEU A 232 43.06 -27.18 -1.91
C LEU A 232 43.50 -28.66 -1.62
N CYS A 233 42.56 -29.51 -1.17
CA CYS A 233 42.39 -30.98 -1.40
C CYS A 233 43.32 -32.12 -0.85
N ASN A 234 42.64 -33.05 -0.15
CA ASN A 234 42.71 -34.54 -0.16
C ASN A 234 43.98 -35.34 0.24
N SER A 235 43.89 -36.11 1.36
CA SER A 235 43.63 -37.58 1.35
C SER A 235 43.70 -38.28 2.75
N VAL A 236 43.15 -39.51 2.83
CA VAL A 236 43.36 -40.60 3.84
C VAL A 236 42.53 -40.63 5.16
N LYS A 237 41.39 -41.36 5.08
CA LYS A 237 40.81 -42.42 5.97
C LYS A 237 40.75 -42.34 7.52
N LEU A 238 39.69 -42.98 8.04
CA LEU A 238 39.33 -43.22 9.45
C LEU A 238 40.07 -44.41 10.10
N SER A 239 40.14 -44.43 11.44
CA SER A 239 39.81 -45.64 12.24
C SER A 239 39.37 -45.33 13.68
N GLU A 240 38.29 -46.01 14.11
CA GLU A 240 37.81 -46.35 15.47
C GLU A 240 38.08 -45.44 16.70
N PHE A 241 37.02 -45.19 17.50
CA PHE A 241 36.94 -45.67 18.90
C PHE A 241 35.48 -45.75 19.39
N LYS A 242 35.22 -46.52 20.48
CA LYS A 242 33.88 -46.93 20.94
C LYS A 242 33.37 -46.09 22.14
N PRO A 243 32.04 -45.93 22.32
CA PRO A 243 31.47 -45.22 23.48
C PRO A 243 31.50 -46.06 24.76
N VAL A 244 31.68 -45.39 25.91
CA VAL A 244 31.67 -45.98 27.25
C VAL A 244 30.29 -45.80 27.92
N LYS A 245 29.87 -46.78 28.73
CA LYS A 245 28.58 -46.75 29.47
C LYS A 245 28.76 -46.49 30.96
N SER A 246 27.73 -45.84 31.50
CA SER A 246 27.20 -45.92 32.88
C SER A 246 28.04 -45.46 34.07
N LEU A 247 27.39 -44.68 34.93
CA LEU A 247 27.25 -45.00 36.35
C LEU A 247 25.81 -44.69 36.80
N ARG A 248 25.36 -45.33 37.89
CA ARG A 248 24.00 -45.18 38.46
C ARG A 248 24.08 -44.42 39.79
N PHE A 249 22.96 -43.83 40.20
CA PHE A 249 22.54 -43.87 41.61
C PHE A 249 21.13 -44.44 41.71
N GLN A 250 20.79 -45.05 42.84
CA GLN A 250 19.57 -45.85 43.04
C GLN A 250 18.62 -45.19 44.03
N SER A 251 17.32 -45.41 43.83
CA SER A 251 16.28 -45.21 44.85
C SER A 251 16.31 -46.34 45.88
N ASN A 252 15.98 -46.01 47.13
CA ASN A 252 15.80 -46.99 48.20
C ASN A 252 14.45 -47.71 48.10
N GLN A 253 14.42 -48.98 48.52
CA GLN A 253 13.21 -49.73 48.86
C GLN A 253 13.28 -50.25 50.30
N PRO A 254 12.12 -50.57 50.91
CA PRO A 254 11.99 -51.64 51.87
C PRO A 254 11.32 -52.89 51.25
N THR A 255 11.70 -54.07 51.75
CA THR A 255 11.30 -55.43 51.31
C THR A 255 10.77 -56.25 52.52
N PRO A 256 10.55 -57.59 52.48
CA PRO A 256 9.67 -58.40 51.60
C PRO A 256 8.80 -59.46 52.34
N ALA A 257 7.87 -60.11 51.63
CA ALA A 257 7.35 -61.50 51.83
C ALA A 257 6.59 -61.94 50.54
N ALA A 258 6.86 -63.06 49.86
CA ALA A 258 6.59 -64.49 50.17
C ALA A 258 5.07 -64.80 50.31
N THR A 259 4.41 -65.77 49.64
CA THR A 259 4.74 -66.85 48.64
C THR A 259 3.41 -67.37 48.01
N SER A 260 3.26 -68.27 47.01
CA SER A 260 4.12 -69.16 46.18
C SER A 260 3.48 -69.44 44.77
N ALA A 261 3.35 -70.70 44.32
CA ALA A 261 2.81 -71.21 43.02
C ALA A 261 2.43 -72.72 43.15
N PRO A 262 2.02 -73.54 42.11
CA PRO A 262 1.70 -73.25 40.69
C PRO A 262 0.48 -73.99 40.03
N THR A 263 0.02 -73.52 38.85
CA THR A 263 -0.70 -74.28 37.75
C THR A 263 -2.08 -74.97 38.02
N PRO A 264 -2.85 -75.44 37.01
CA PRO A 264 -2.72 -75.33 35.53
C PRO A 264 -3.89 -74.54 34.85
N GLY A 265 -3.91 -74.47 33.51
CA GLY A 265 -4.88 -73.66 32.72
C GLY A 265 -5.88 -74.44 31.84
N ILE A 266 -6.72 -73.71 31.08
CA ILE A 266 -7.77 -74.20 30.16
C ILE A 266 -7.88 -73.30 28.91
N THR A 267 -8.43 -73.84 27.81
CA THR A 267 -8.44 -73.24 26.44
C THR A 267 -9.66 -72.35 26.13
N ILE A 268 -9.51 -71.50 25.11
CA ILE A 268 -10.50 -70.54 24.55
C ILE A 268 -11.74 -71.22 23.93
N SER A 269 -12.91 -70.56 24.00
CA SER A 269 -14.01 -70.72 23.02
C SER A 269 -14.77 -69.39 22.81
N HIS A 270 -15.45 -69.24 21.66
CA HIS A 270 -16.11 -67.99 21.21
C HIS A 270 -17.55 -67.81 21.72
N VAL A 271 -17.94 -66.56 22.03
CA VAL A 271 -19.32 -66.06 21.94
C VAL A 271 -19.28 -64.59 21.45
N GLN A 272 -20.20 -64.18 20.56
CA GLN A 272 -20.40 -62.77 20.18
C GLN A 272 -21.53 -62.10 21.00
N PRO A 273 -21.42 -60.81 21.36
CA PRO A 273 -22.52 -60.03 21.90
C PRO A 273 -23.49 -59.52 20.79
N SER A 274 -24.71 -59.14 21.18
CA SER A 274 -25.86 -58.97 20.28
C SER A 274 -26.16 -57.53 19.82
N SER A 275 -26.91 -57.42 18.71
CA SER A 275 -27.11 -56.20 17.90
C SER A 275 -28.12 -55.17 18.45
N SER A 276 -28.44 -55.21 19.74
CA SER A 276 -29.28 -54.19 20.41
C SER A 276 -28.45 -53.06 21.02
N ALA A 277 -27.30 -53.37 21.64
CA ALA A 277 -26.48 -52.38 22.36
C ALA A 277 -25.91 -51.26 21.46
N ILE A 278 -25.73 -51.53 20.16
CA ILE A 278 -25.17 -50.59 19.19
C ILE A 278 -26.15 -49.43 18.86
N ARG A 279 -27.47 -49.63 19.03
CA ARG A 279 -28.47 -48.62 18.64
C ARG A 279 -28.67 -47.52 19.68
N THR A 280 -28.42 -47.79 20.96
CA THR A 280 -28.57 -46.78 22.02
C THR A 280 -27.43 -45.76 21.98
N ALA A 281 -26.18 -46.21 21.79
CA ALA A 281 -25.02 -45.32 21.64
C ALA A 281 -25.15 -44.38 20.42
N ALA A 282 -25.76 -44.85 19.33
CA ALA A 282 -26.02 -44.04 18.14
C ALA A 282 -27.05 -42.92 18.37
N ALA A 283 -27.88 -43.00 19.42
CA ALA A 283 -28.86 -41.95 19.75
C ALA A 283 -28.25 -40.81 20.58
N GLU A 284 -27.32 -41.11 21.49
CA GLU A 284 -26.69 -40.10 22.35
C GLU A 284 -25.58 -39.32 21.62
N VAL A 285 -24.84 -39.97 20.70
CA VAL A 285 -23.83 -39.28 19.87
C VAL A 285 -24.45 -38.21 18.96
N ASN A 286 -25.69 -38.41 18.49
CA ASN A 286 -26.42 -37.42 17.67
C ASN A 286 -26.93 -36.19 18.46
N ASN A 287 -26.83 -36.17 19.79
CA ASN A 287 -27.26 -35.03 20.62
C ASN A 287 -26.10 -34.15 21.12
N LEU A 288 -24.85 -34.46 20.77
CA LEU A 288 -23.67 -33.64 21.09
C LEU A 288 -23.09 -32.90 19.88
N THR A 289 -23.67 -33.08 18.69
CA THR A 289 -23.26 -32.44 17.43
C THR A 289 -24.16 -31.25 17.06
N SER A 290 -24.14 -30.18 17.87
CA SER A 290 -24.63 -28.87 17.40
C SER A 290 -23.83 -27.68 17.93
N SER A 291 -23.33 -26.86 17.01
CA SER A 291 -22.90 -25.50 17.27
C SER A 291 -24.14 -24.64 17.54
N VAL A 292 -24.53 -24.51 18.81
CA VAL A 292 -25.79 -23.88 19.27
C VAL A 292 -25.95 -22.41 18.81
N SER A 293 -24.87 -21.78 18.34
CA SER A 293 -24.83 -20.44 17.74
C SER A 293 -25.21 -20.38 16.26
N GLN A 294 -24.88 -21.38 15.44
CA GLN A 294 -25.09 -21.31 13.97
C GLN A 294 -26.52 -21.68 13.58
N SER A 295 -27.10 -22.74 14.16
CA SER A 295 -28.46 -23.21 13.84
C SER A 295 -29.60 -22.28 14.30
N LYS A 296 -29.25 -21.13 14.90
CA LYS A 296 -30.18 -20.08 15.35
C LYS A 296 -29.97 -18.73 14.65
N MET A 297 -28.96 -18.60 13.80
CA MET A 297 -28.69 -17.34 13.10
C MET A 297 -29.55 -17.26 11.82
N ASP A 298 -30.17 -16.11 11.59
CA ASP A 298 -30.87 -15.80 10.33
C ASP A 298 -29.93 -16.01 9.13
N PRO A 299 -30.31 -16.79 8.10
CA PRO A 299 -29.53 -16.93 6.86
C PRO A 299 -29.13 -15.59 6.21
N LYS A 300 -29.97 -14.53 6.31
CA LYS A 300 -29.61 -13.20 5.80
C LYS A 300 -28.46 -12.59 6.60
N ALA A 301 -28.45 -12.74 7.93
CA ALA A 301 -27.33 -12.34 8.78
C ALA A 301 -26.06 -13.20 8.54
N LEU A 302 -26.21 -14.51 8.33
CA LEU A 302 -25.08 -15.40 8.03
C LEU A 302 -24.41 -15.04 6.69
N SER A 303 -25.18 -14.58 5.69
CA SER A 303 -24.69 -14.09 4.38
C SER A 303 -23.82 -12.82 4.43
N HIS A 304 -23.57 -12.27 5.62
CA HIS A 304 -22.61 -11.19 5.83
C HIS A 304 -21.18 -11.73 6.05
N TYR A 305 -21.04 -12.95 6.59
CA TYR A 305 -19.76 -13.59 6.94
C TYR A 305 -19.29 -14.63 5.92
N ILE A 306 -20.15 -15.00 4.96
CA ILE A 306 -19.84 -15.93 3.86
C ILE A 306 -19.62 -15.13 2.57
N LEU A 307 -18.59 -15.46 1.80
CA LEU A 307 -18.38 -14.92 0.44
C LEU A 307 -19.32 -15.65 -0.56
N PRO A 308 -19.95 -14.93 -1.51
CA PRO A 308 -20.86 -15.55 -2.46
C PRO A 308 -20.13 -16.49 -3.44
N LEU A 309 -20.85 -17.46 -4.01
CA LEU A 309 -20.27 -18.42 -4.96
C LEU A 309 -19.73 -17.74 -6.24
N GLU A 310 -20.44 -16.71 -6.70
CA GLU A 310 -20.05 -15.88 -7.85
C GLU A 310 -19.22 -14.66 -7.42
N GLN A 311 -18.41 -14.81 -6.38
CA GLN A 311 -17.49 -13.79 -5.85
C GLN A 311 -16.49 -13.37 -6.95
N PRO A 312 -16.52 -12.12 -7.45
CA PRO A 312 -15.77 -11.72 -8.62
C PRO A 312 -14.26 -11.65 -8.36
N VAL A 313 -13.51 -12.11 -9.35
CA VAL A 313 -12.05 -12.17 -9.39
C VAL A 313 -11.58 -11.55 -10.70
N VAL A 314 -10.59 -10.66 -10.66
CA VAL A 314 -10.03 -9.98 -11.84
C VAL A 314 -8.51 -9.99 -11.83
N ASN A 315 -7.88 -10.11 -13.00
CA ASN A 315 -6.43 -10.01 -13.13
C ASN A 315 -5.96 -8.55 -12.96
N LEU A 316 -4.80 -8.38 -12.32
CA LEU A 316 -4.09 -7.11 -12.26
C LEU A 316 -2.96 -7.16 -13.30
N ASP A 317 -3.22 -6.62 -14.49
CA ASP A 317 -2.27 -6.70 -15.61
C ASP A 317 -1.16 -5.65 -15.49
N CYS A 318 0.08 -6.07 -15.69
CA CYS A 318 1.26 -5.21 -15.79
C CYS A 318 2.18 -5.63 -16.95
N THR A 319 1.69 -6.48 -17.87
CA THR A 319 2.50 -7.19 -18.86
C THR A 319 3.26 -6.24 -19.78
N GLU A 320 2.62 -5.17 -20.26
CA GLU A 320 3.28 -4.16 -21.11
C GLU A 320 4.40 -3.42 -20.37
N ALA A 321 4.11 -2.91 -19.17
CA ALA A 321 5.08 -2.15 -18.38
C ALA A 321 6.25 -3.01 -17.88
N PHE A 322 6.00 -4.26 -17.46
CA PHE A 322 7.06 -5.22 -17.10
C PHE A 322 7.95 -5.59 -18.29
N ASN A 323 7.38 -5.76 -19.49
CA ASN A 323 8.15 -6.02 -20.70
C ASN A 323 9.08 -4.85 -21.07
N GLY A 324 8.71 -3.61 -20.71
CA GLY A 324 9.52 -2.41 -20.90
C GLY A 324 10.75 -2.26 -19.99
N LEU A 325 10.92 -3.14 -18.98
CA LEU A 325 12.07 -3.15 -18.07
C LEU A 325 13.33 -3.79 -18.68
N THR A 326 14.51 -3.30 -18.31
CA THR A 326 15.79 -4.00 -18.49
C THR A 326 15.93 -5.19 -17.55
N ASP A 327 16.86 -6.11 -17.82
CA ASP A 327 17.06 -7.30 -16.96
C ASP A 327 17.53 -6.94 -15.54
N GLN A 328 18.24 -5.82 -15.37
CA GLN A 328 18.59 -5.29 -14.04
C GLN A 328 17.34 -4.80 -13.29
N GLU A 329 16.50 -3.98 -13.93
CA GLU A 329 15.23 -3.51 -13.34
C GLU A 329 14.28 -4.68 -13.05
N LYS A 330 14.26 -5.72 -13.88
CA LYS A 330 13.50 -6.95 -13.62
C LYS A 330 14.02 -7.72 -12.39
N LEU A 331 15.34 -7.83 -12.22
CA LEU A 331 15.95 -8.45 -11.04
C LEU A 331 15.69 -7.64 -9.76
N TYR A 332 15.76 -6.30 -9.84
CA TYR A 332 15.34 -5.38 -8.79
C TYR A 332 13.87 -5.62 -8.40
N THR A 333 12.96 -5.57 -9.39
CA THR A 333 11.52 -5.84 -9.23
C THR A 333 11.27 -7.21 -8.60
N TYR A 334 11.98 -8.26 -9.01
CA TYR A 334 11.88 -9.61 -8.45
C TYR A 334 12.23 -9.65 -6.98
N TYR A 335 13.42 -9.18 -6.58
CA TYR A 335 13.87 -9.27 -5.19
C TYR A 335 13.04 -8.39 -4.24
N LEU A 336 12.60 -7.21 -4.70
CA LEU A 336 11.62 -6.40 -3.98
C LEU A 336 10.28 -7.13 -3.81
N SER A 337 9.77 -7.78 -4.87
CA SER A 337 8.50 -8.51 -4.80
C SER A 337 8.58 -9.68 -3.83
N GLN A 338 9.69 -10.41 -3.80
CA GLN A 338 9.93 -11.47 -2.81
C GLN A 338 9.94 -10.92 -1.37
N ALA A 339 10.57 -9.76 -1.12
CA ALA A 339 10.53 -9.10 0.19
C ALA A 339 9.09 -8.70 0.59
N CYS A 340 8.33 -8.11 -0.34
CA CYS A 340 6.93 -7.74 -0.12
C CYS A 340 6.07 -8.95 0.22
N TRP A 341 6.17 -10.04 -0.54
CA TRP A 341 5.36 -11.24 -0.32
C TRP A 341 5.70 -11.97 0.98
N VAL A 342 6.97 -12.06 1.36
CA VAL A 342 7.35 -12.60 2.69
C VAL A 342 6.88 -11.71 3.83
N GLY A 343 6.95 -10.39 3.65
CA GLY A 343 6.43 -9.42 4.61
C GLY A 343 4.90 -9.48 4.75
N GLY A 344 4.16 -9.71 3.66
CA GLY A 344 2.71 -9.86 3.69
C GLY A 344 2.20 -10.99 4.61
N LEU A 345 3.00 -12.05 4.83
CA LEU A 345 2.68 -13.12 5.78
C LEU A 345 2.70 -12.66 7.25
N ILE A 346 3.18 -11.45 7.54
CA ILE A 346 3.03 -10.80 8.85
C ILE A 346 1.56 -10.43 9.09
N VAL A 347 0.80 -10.11 8.04
CA VAL A 347 -0.59 -9.65 8.16
C VAL A 347 -1.54 -10.75 8.63
N ASP A 348 -1.26 -12.02 8.31
CA ASP A 348 -1.95 -13.16 8.93
C ASP A 348 -1.81 -13.11 10.46
N VAL A 349 -0.62 -12.78 10.98
CA VAL A 349 -0.36 -12.66 12.42
C VAL A 349 -0.99 -11.38 13.00
N GLN A 350 -1.12 -10.30 12.23
CA GLN A 350 -1.80 -9.05 12.62
C GLN A 350 -3.33 -9.09 12.51
N THR A 351 -3.90 -10.09 11.81
CA THR A 351 -5.34 -10.21 11.59
C THR A 351 -6.05 -11.04 12.67
N SER A 352 -5.62 -12.28 12.92
CA SER A 352 -6.25 -13.12 13.97
C SER A 352 -5.37 -14.27 14.47
N PRO A 353 -5.59 -14.79 15.70
CA PRO A 353 -4.81 -15.91 16.24
C PRO A 353 -4.91 -17.21 15.43
N GLU A 354 -6.01 -17.38 14.67
CA GLU A 354 -6.21 -18.53 13.79
C GLU A 354 -5.68 -18.33 12.36
N SER A 355 -5.57 -17.10 11.84
CA SER A 355 -5.25 -16.84 10.41
C SER A 355 -3.97 -17.54 9.91
N PRO A 356 -2.81 -17.51 10.61
CA PRO A 356 -1.60 -18.19 10.14
C PRO A 356 -1.79 -19.70 9.97
N ALA A 357 -2.61 -20.34 10.82
CA ALA A 357 -2.90 -21.76 10.71
C ALA A 357 -3.92 -22.08 9.60
N ILE A 358 -4.84 -21.15 9.31
CA ILE A 358 -5.78 -21.26 8.19
C ILE A 358 -5.02 -21.12 6.87
N PHE A 359 -4.13 -20.13 6.74
CA PHE A 359 -3.26 -19.96 5.57
C PHE A 359 -2.45 -21.23 5.29
N CYS A 360 -1.69 -21.72 6.27
CA CYS A 360 -0.84 -22.91 6.09
C CYS A 360 -1.66 -24.16 5.69
N LEU A 361 -2.84 -24.36 6.29
CA LEU A 361 -3.72 -25.48 5.94
C LEU A 361 -4.22 -25.40 4.50
N LEU A 362 -4.82 -24.27 4.11
CA LEU A 362 -5.42 -24.12 2.79
C LEU A 362 -4.33 -24.16 1.71
N HIS A 363 -3.20 -23.51 1.96
CA HIS A 363 -2.06 -23.54 1.06
C HIS A 363 -1.50 -24.96 0.90
N ASP A 364 -1.34 -25.76 1.98
CA ASP A 364 -0.90 -27.16 1.88
C ASP A 364 -1.91 -28.04 1.10
N LEU A 365 -3.21 -27.93 1.39
CA LEU A 365 -4.26 -28.68 0.69
C LEU A 365 -4.19 -28.47 -0.83
N PHE A 366 -4.17 -27.21 -1.27
CA PHE A 366 -4.17 -26.88 -2.69
C PHE A 366 -2.81 -27.14 -3.35
N LYS A 367 -1.69 -26.90 -2.65
CA LYS A 367 -0.32 -27.17 -3.14
C LYS A 367 -0.03 -28.66 -3.31
N THR A 368 -0.40 -29.49 -2.34
CA THR A 368 -0.02 -30.91 -2.29
C THR A 368 -0.92 -31.80 -3.15
N ASN A 369 -2.14 -31.35 -3.48
CA ASN A 369 -3.06 -32.09 -4.35
C ASN A 369 -3.21 -31.47 -5.75
N GLY A 370 -2.92 -30.17 -5.92
CA GLY A 370 -3.36 -29.38 -7.08
C GLY A 370 -4.87 -29.10 -7.03
N VAL A 371 -5.35 -28.09 -7.77
CA VAL A 371 -6.76 -27.68 -7.73
C VAL A 371 -7.70 -28.81 -8.17
N GLU A 372 -7.48 -29.40 -9.36
CA GLU A 372 -8.30 -30.51 -9.87
C GLU A 372 -8.14 -31.82 -9.07
N GLY A 373 -6.95 -32.06 -8.50
CA GLY A 373 -6.71 -33.22 -7.63
C GLY A 373 -7.47 -33.09 -6.31
N LEU A 374 -7.47 -31.90 -5.71
CA LEU A 374 -8.27 -31.63 -4.52
C LEU A 374 -9.77 -31.65 -4.83
N LYS A 375 -10.21 -31.14 -5.99
CA LYS A 375 -11.59 -31.25 -6.46
C LYS A 375 -12.03 -32.71 -6.55
N THR A 376 -11.19 -33.57 -7.12
CA THR A 376 -11.46 -35.01 -7.26
C THR A 376 -11.71 -35.65 -5.89
N VAL A 377 -10.85 -35.39 -4.89
CA VAL A 377 -11.06 -35.91 -3.52
C VAL A 377 -12.31 -35.30 -2.85
N ALA A 378 -12.58 -34.02 -3.07
CA ALA A 378 -13.74 -33.34 -2.51
C ALA A 378 -15.06 -33.92 -3.04
N VAL A 379 -15.19 -34.07 -4.36
CA VAL A 379 -16.42 -34.60 -4.98
C VAL A 379 -16.53 -36.12 -4.80
N SER A 380 -15.47 -36.89 -5.09
CA SER A 380 -15.54 -38.37 -5.09
C SER A 380 -15.50 -38.97 -3.68
N ASP A 381 -14.59 -38.51 -2.82
CA ASP A 381 -14.37 -39.14 -1.51
C ASP A 381 -15.09 -38.43 -0.36
N CYS A 382 -15.47 -37.16 -0.55
CA CYS A 382 -16.15 -36.33 0.47
C CYS A 382 -17.58 -35.92 0.08
N GLU A 383 -18.04 -36.34 -1.12
CA GLU A 383 -19.38 -36.07 -1.65
C GLU A 383 -19.73 -34.56 -1.69
N PHE A 384 -18.78 -33.69 -2.04
CA PHE A 384 -19.05 -32.26 -2.23
C PHE A 384 -19.93 -32.06 -3.47
N THR A 385 -20.92 -31.18 -3.37
CA THR A 385 -21.56 -30.56 -4.52
C THR A 385 -20.61 -29.56 -5.21
N GLU A 386 -20.89 -29.20 -6.47
CA GLU A 386 -20.15 -28.15 -7.19
C GLU A 386 -20.21 -26.80 -6.46
N ASP A 387 -21.33 -26.49 -5.78
CA ASP A 387 -21.47 -25.26 -5.02
C ASP A 387 -20.69 -25.28 -3.68
N GLU A 388 -20.60 -26.42 -2.99
CA GLU A 388 -19.69 -26.58 -1.84
C GLU A 388 -18.21 -26.51 -2.26
N TRP A 389 -17.87 -27.00 -3.46
CA TRP A 389 -16.53 -26.86 -4.03
C TRP A 389 -16.22 -25.40 -4.41
N LYS A 390 -17.15 -24.69 -5.07
CA LYS A 390 -17.05 -23.24 -5.28
C LYS A 390 -16.88 -22.50 -3.95
N ALA A 391 -17.67 -22.84 -2.93
CA ALA A 391 -17.61 -22.23 -1.60
C ALA A 391 -16.23 -22.38 -0.95
N LEU A 392 -15.59 -23.54 -1.10
CA LEU A 392 -14.22 -23.76 -0.64
C LEU A 392 -13.20 -22.91 -1.43
N LEU A 393 -13.34 -22.84 -2.76
CA LEU A 393 -12.47 -22.01 -3.60
C LEU A 393 -12.59 -20.52 -3.25
N VAL A 394 -13.80 -19.95 -3.18
CA VAL A 394 -13.99 -18.52 -2.88
C VAL A 394 -13.62 -18.18 -1.43
N TYR A 395 -13.86 -19.08 -0.47
CA TYR A 395 -13.34 -18.93 0.90
C TYR A 395 -11.81 -18.87 0.90
N THR A 396 -11.15 -19.80 0.20
CA THR A 396 -9.69 -19.85 0.10
C THR A 396 -9.14 -18.59 -0.56
N CYS A 397 -9.76 -18.12 -1.64
CA CYS A 397 -9.42 -16.85 -2.26
C CYS A 397 -9.59 -15.68 -1.28
N GLY A 398 -10.64 -15.69 -0.45
CA GLY A 398 -10.87 -14.71 0.61
C GLY A 398 -9.71 -14.64 1.60
N ILE A 399 -9.28 -15.79 2.14
CA ILE A 399 -8.14 -15.84 3.08
C ILE A 399 -6.86 -15.30 2.43
N LEU A 400 -6.54 -15.79 1.23
CA LEU A 400 -5.33 -15.41 0.49
C LEU A 400 -5.34 -13.92 0.09
N PHE A 401 -6.49 -13.36 -0.29
CA PHE A 401 -6.60 -11.97 -0.74
C PHE A 401 -6.60 -10.95 0.40
N ASN A 402 -7.12 -11.30 1.58
CA ASN A 402 -7.20 -10.40 2.73
C ASN A 402 -6.07 -10.63 3.76
N ALA A 403 -5.15 -11.56 3.49
CA ALA A 403 -4.10 -12.02 4.41
C ALA A 403 -4.65 -12.39 5.82
N GLY A 404 -5.72 -13.19 5.83
CA GLY A 404 -6.37 -13.70 7.03
C GLY A 404 -7.88 -13.87 6.92
N ASN A 405 -8.53 -14.29 8.01
CA ASN A 405 -9.97 -14.61 8.05
C ASN A 405 -10.89 -13.43 8.39
N TYR A 406 -10.46 -12.18 8.16
CA TYR A 406 -11.29 -10.98 8.25
C TYR A 406 -11.08 -10.12 6.99
N LYS A 407 -12.13 -9.44 6.52
CA LYS A 407 -12.05 -8.62 5.30
C LYS A 407 -11.18 -7.39 5.55
N GLY A 408 -10.11 -7.18 4.78
CA GLY A 408 -9.27 -5.96 4.84
C GLY A 408 -10.02 -4.67 4.47
N PHE A 409 -11.24 -4.80 3.92
CA PHE A 409 -12.20 -3.71 3.85
C PHE A 409 -13.45 -4.05 4.68
N GLY A 410 -13.60 -3.38 5.83
CA GLY A 410 -14.76 -3.50 6.73
C GLY A 410 -14.57 -4.41 7.95
N ASP A 411 -13.42 -5.09 8.07
CA ASP A 411 -12.95 -5.84 9.25
C ASP A 411 -13.94 -6.83 9.89
N THR A 412 -14.85 -7.38 9.07
CA THR A 412 -15.78 -8.43 9.47
C THR A 412 -15.21 -9.81 9.14
N LYS A 413 -15.47 -10.82 9.98
CA LYS A 413 -14.99 -12.19 9.79
C LYS A 413 -15.48 -12.83 8.48
N ILE A 414 -14.65 -13.71 7.95
CA ILE A 414 -14.93 -14.59 6.81
C ILE A 414 -14.98 -16.03 7.34
N ILE A 415 -16.07 -16.74 7.06
CA ILE A 415 -16.23 -18.18 7.35
C ILE A 415 -16.49 -18.98 6.06
N PRO A 416 -16.22 -20.29 6.02
CA PRO A 416 -16.48 -21.10 4.82
C PRO A 416 -17.97 -21.23 4.51
N GLY A 417 -18.33 -21.13 3.24
CA GLY A 417 -19.72 -21.29 2.76
C GLY A 417 -20.18 -22.75 2.60
N LEU A 418 -19.58 -23.70 3.33
CA LEU A 418 -19.85 -25.13 3.23
C LEU A 418 -19.96 -25.79 4.62
N PRO A 419 -20.51 -27.01 4.75
CA PRO A 419 -20.63 -27.68 6.04
C PRO A 419 -19.27 -28.04 6.68
N LEU A 420 -19.14 -27.83 7.99
CA LEU A 420 -17.93 -28.16 8.75
C LEU A 420 -17.49 -29.62 8.56
N ASN A 421 -18.42 -30.58 8.65
CA ASN A 421 -18.12 -32.00 8.49
C ASN A 421 -17.62 -32.37 7.08
N LYS A 422 -18.01 -31.62 6.05
CA LYS A 422 -17.47 -31.76 4.69
C LYS A 422 -16.01 -31.30 4.63
N LEU A 423 -15.70 -30.14 5.23
CA LEU A 423 -14.32 -29.67 5.35
C LEU A 423 -13.45 -30.61 6.20
N GLU A 424 -13.95 -31.13 7.31
CA GLU A 424 -13.27 -32.16 8.13
C GLU A 424 -12.98 -33.43 7.31
N SER A 425 -13.96 -33.92 6.54
CA SER A 425 -13.77 -35.07 5.65
C SER A 425 -12.66 -34.81 4.63
N LEU A 426 -12.65 -33.63 4.00
CA LEU A 426 -11.63 -33.27 3.02
C LEU A 426 -10.23 -33.17 3.63
N VAL A 427 -10.07 -32.48 4.76
CA VAL A 427 -8.78 -32.38 5.48
C VAL A 427 -8.26 -33.74 5.95
N THR A 428 -9.15 -34.69 6.22
CA THR A 428 -8.80 -36.06 6.64
C THR A 428 -8.40 -36.98 5.46
N LYS A 429 -8.90 -36.72 4.25
CA LYS A 429 -8.74 -37.60 3.08
C LYS A 429 -7.77 -37.06 2.02
N ALA A 430 -7.64 -35.75 1.90
CA ALA A 430 -6.68 -35.11 1.00
C ALA A 430 -5.24 -35.34 1.47
N LYS A 431 -4.27 -35.24 0.55
CA LYS A 431 -2.85 -35.29 0.89
C LYS A 431 -2.45 -33.97 1.57
N LEU A 432 -1.61 -34.05 2.59
CA LEU A 432 -0.96 -32.90 3.23
C LEU A 432 0.53 -33.18 3.28
N SER A 433 1.36 -32.16 3.04
CA SER A 433 2.82 -32.28 3.15
C SER A 433 3.28 -32.19 4.59
N LEU A 434 2.63 -31.36 5.42
CA LEU A 434 3.03 -31.09 6.81
C LEU A 434 2.05 -31.67 7.83
N ILE A 435 1.81 -32.98 7.68
CA ILE A 435 1.03 -33.83 8.60
C ILE A 435 1.47 -33.67 10.06
N ILE A 436 2.73 -33.30 10.36
CA ILE A 436 3.23 -33.17 11.75
C ILE A 436 2.85 -31.83 12.40
N LEU A 437 2.85 -30.71 11.66
CA LEU A 437 2.46 -29.39 12.20
C LEU A 437 0.93 -29.23 12.26
N ILE A 438 0.21 -29.77 11.28
CA ILE A 438 -1.21 -29.48 11.06
C ILE A 438 -2.13 -30.50 11.76
N VAL A 439 -1.86 -31.80 11.57
CA VAL A 439 -2.83 -32.87 11.85
C VAL A 439 -2.90 -33.37 13.30
N PRO A 440 -1.82 -33.52 14.11
CA PRO A 440 -1.90 -34.22 15.40
C PRO A 440 -2.36 -33.30 16.53
N CYS A 441 -2.24 -31.97 16.33
CA CYS A 441 -2.35 -30.97 17.39
C CYS A 441 -3.22 -29.74 17.05
N ASN A 442 -3.45 -29.41 15.76
CA ASN A 442 -4.07 -28.14 15.37
C ASN A 442 -5.44 -28.30 14.70
N PHE A 443 -5.57 -29.13 13.65
CA PHE A 443 -6.91 -29.53 13.16
C PHE A 443 -7.63 -30.47 14.15
N GLY A 444 -6.88 -31.06 15.08
CA GLY A 444 -7.39 -31.74 16.27
C GLY A 444 -8.24 -30.81 17.15
N MET A 445 -9.55 -30.85 16.95
CA MET A 445 -10.61 -30.22 17.74
C MET A 445 -10.66 -28.69 17.75
N LYS A 446 -9.55 -27.94 17.93
CA LYS A 446 -9.63 -26.49 18.25
C LYS A 446 -9.62 -25.52 17.06
N LEU A 447 -8.87 -25.77 15.98
CA LEU A 447 -8.84 -24.79 14.86
C LEU A 447 -10.20 -24.70 14.15
N LYS A 448 -10.87 -25.84 13.96
CA LYS A 448 -12.19 -25.90 13.29
C LYS A 448 -13.26 -25.06 13.98
N ASP A 449 -13.24 -25.01 15.31
CA ASP A 449 -14.17 -24.22 16.10
C ASP A 449 -13.97 -22.73 15.80
N LYS A 450 -12.70 -22.26 15.79
CA LYS A 450 -12.36 -20.87 15.44
C LYS A 450 -12.64 -20.53 13.97
N VAL A 451 -12.47 -21.45 13.02
CA VAL A 451 -12.79 -21.24 11.59
C VAL A 451 -14.28 -20.90 11.38
N TYR A 452 -15.19 -21.53 12.12
CA TYR A 452 -16.63 -21.37 11.93
C TYR A 452 -17.33 -20.52 13.01
N SER A 453 -16.66 -20.18 14.11
CA SER A 453 -17.26 -19.43 15.22
C SER A 453 -17.55 -17.97 14.86
N LEU A 454 -18.79 -17.58 15.16
CA LEU A 454 -19.34 -16.23 15.12
C LEU A 454 -19.87 -15.84 16.51
N SER A 455 -19.07 -16.03 17.57
CA SER A 455 -19.35 -15.38 18.86
C SER A 455 -19.31 -13.85 18.70
N GLU A 456 -19.93 -13.08 19.61
CA GLU A 456 -20.06 -11.63 19.40
C GLU A 456 -18.70 -10.91 19.23
N ARG A 457 -17.66 -11.30 19.98
CA ARG A 457 -16.29 -10.77 19.82
C ARG A 457 -15.64 -11.20 18.50
N GLU A 458 -15.99 -12.35 17.93
CA GLU A 458 -15.34 -12.88 16.72
C GLU A 458 -16.02 -12.45 15.42
N LYS A 459 -17.02 -11.56 15.45
CA LYS A 459 -17.69 -11.08 14.23
C LYS A 459 -16.89 -10.01 13.49
N GLN A 460 -16.04 -9.28 14.20
CA GLN A 460 -15.31 -8.12 13.70
C GLN A 460 -14.01 -7.88 14.49
N LEU A 461 -13.09 -7.08 13.94
CA LEU A 461 -11.94 -6.62 14.71
C LEU A 461 -12.34 -5.54 15.75
N GLY A 462 -11.61 -5.45 16.86
CA GLY A 462 -11.87 -4.53 17.97
C GLY A 462 -11.16 -4.88 19.28
N LEU A 463 -11.22 -3.97 20.26
CA LEU A 463 -10.71 -4.15 21.62
C LEU A 463 -11.83 -4.52 22.61
N GLY A 464 -11.47 -5.28 23.65
CA GLY A 464 -12.43 -5.78 24.65
C GLY A 464 -13.63 -6.47 24.00
N GLU A 465 -14.83 -6.27 24.57
CA GLU A 465 -16.09 -6.88 24.09
C GLU A 465 -16.47 -6.50 22.64
N LYS A 466 -15.86 -5.46 22.05
CA LYS A 466 -16.22 -4.96 20.71
C LYS A 466 -15.69 -5.82 19.55
N GLY A 467 -14.72 -6.70 19.79
CA GLY A 467 -14.10 -7.51 18.74
C GLY A 467 -12.93 -8.38 19.22
N ILE A 468 -12.11 -8.82 18.26
CA ILE A 468 -10.75 -9.33 18.51
C ILE A 468 -9.69 -8.42 17.87
N SER A 469 -8.48 -8.48 18.38
CA SER A 469 -7.30 -7.91 17.74
C SER A 469 -6.09 -8.77 18.11
N THR A 470 -5.03 -8.76 17.30
CA THR A 470 -3.73 -9.32 17.69
C THR A 470 -2.64 -8.27 17.82
N TYR A 471 -2.92 -6.99 17.50
CA TYR A 471 -2.08 -5.84 17.88
C TYR A 471 -1.97 -5.68 19.40
N PHE A 472 -3.02 -6.11 20.10
CA PHE A 472 -3.08 -6.24 21.55
C PHE A 472 -3.37 -7.70 21.94
N SER A 473 -2.99 -8.12 23.14
CA SER A 473 -3.47 -9.40 23.71
C SER A 473 -4.97 -9.39 24.00
N TYR A 474 -5.58 -10.58 24.03
CA TYR A 474 -7.05 -10.77 24.08
C TYR A 474 -7.76 -10.13 25.30
N ASN A 475 -7.02 -9.98 26.39
CA ASN A 475 -7.41 -9.37 27.67
C ASN A 475 -7.22 -7.84 27.74
N CYS A 476 -6.82 -7.19 26.65
CA CYS A 476 -6.71 -5.74 26.57
C CYS A 476 -8.05 -5.07 26.22
N THR A 477 -8.22 -3.88 26.81
CA THR A 477 -9.38 -3.00 26.72
C THR A 477 -8.98 -1.65 26.11
N GLN A 478 -9.95 -0.74 25.96
CA GLN A 478 -9.69 0.64 25.54
C GLN A 478 -8.77 1.37 26.54
N ASP A 479 -9.05 1.24 27.83
CA ASP A 479 -8.31 1.86 28.93
C ASP A 479 -6.83 1.43 28.93
N ASP A 480 -6.57 0.16 28.61
CA ASP A 480 -5.21 -0.39 28.49
C ASP A 480 -4.47 0.23 27.30
N ALA A 481 -5.14 0.36 26.14
CA ALA A 481 -4.56 1.03 24.96
C ALA A 481 -4.24 2.51 25.25
N GLU A 482 -5.12 3.21 25.97
CA GLU A 482 -4.91 4.61 26.36
C GLU A 482 -3.77 4.78 27.38
N LEU A 483 -3.62 3.87 28.35
CA LEU A 483 -2.49 3.84 29.27
C LEU A 483 -1.16 3.64 28.52
N ILE A 484 -1.13 2.69 27.58
CA ILE A 484 0.05 2.41 26.76
C ILE A 484 0.37 3.60 25.84
N ASN A 485 -0.64 4.27 25.27
CA ASN A 485 -0.42 5.47 24.46
C ASN A 485 0.11 6.65 25.31
N ARG A 486 -0.35 6.83 26.57
CA ARG A 486 0.24 7.79 27.52
C ARG A 486 1.69 7.46 27.85
N PHE A 487 2.03 6.19 28.06
CA PHE A 487 3.41 5.75 28.30
C PHE A 487 4.30 6.01 27.09
N MET A 488 3.91 5.57 25.89
CA MET A 488 4.69 5.75 24.66
C MET A 488 4.95 7.22 24.38
N LYS A 489 3.93 8.10 24.50
CA LYS A 489 4.11 9.56 24.39
C LYS A 489 5.12 10.10 25.40
N LYS A 490 5.07 9.66 26.66
CA LYS A 490 6.04 10.05 27.70
C LYS A 490 7.47 9.54 27.42
N GLN A 491 7.65 8.48 26.64
CA GLN A 491 8.97 7.97 26.25
C GLN A 491 9.45 8.47 24.88
N GLY A 492 8.63 9.22 24.13
CA GLY A 492 8.94 9.62 22.75
C GLY A 492 8.89 8.44 21.76
N ILE A 493 8.06 7.44 22.03
CA ILE A 493 7.91 6.23 21.20
C ILE A 493 6.67 6.38 20.31
N GLU A 494 6.84 6.12 19.01
CA GLU A 494 5.73 5.99 18.05
C GLU A 494 5.37 4.52 17.83
N GLY A 495 4.07 4.22 17.74
CA GLY A 495 3.57 2.84 17.80
C GLY A 495 3.67 2.02 16.50
N TRP A 496 4.03 2.63 15.36
CA TRP A 496 3.95 2.06 14.00
C TRP A 496 4.33 0.57 13.92
N MET A 497 5.51 0.21 14.45
CA MET A 497 6.13 -1.11 14.33
C MET A 497 5.93 -2.01 15.56
N THR A 498 4.90 -1.75 16.38
CA THR A 498 4.75 -2.37 17.72
C THR A 498 3.48 -3.19 17.91
N ARG A 499 3.51 -4.10 18.89
CA ARG A 499 2.35 -4.74 19.49
C ARG A 499 2.41 -4.67 21.01
N CYS A 500 1.29 -4.87 21.71
CA CYS A 500 1.22 -4.81 23.17
C CYS A 500 0.57 -6.05 23.80
N PHE A 501 1.22 -6.68 24.76
CA PHE A 501 0.71 -7.84 25.47
C PHE A 501 0.60 -7.55 26.97
N LYS A 502 -0.52 -7.96 27.59
CA LYS A 502 -0.85 -7.71 28.99
C LYS A 502 -0.83 -9.02 29.78
N THR A 503 -0.01 -9.08 30.81
CA THR A 503 0.11 -10.20 31.74
C THR A 503 -0.41 -9.78 33.11
N VAL A 504 -1.24 -10.64 33.73
CA VAL A 504 -1.85 -10.39 35.04
C VAL A 504 -1.50 -11.54 35.98
N GLU A 505 -0.75 -11.24 37.05
CA GLU A 505 -0.30 -12.21 38.05
C GLU A 505 -0.83 -11.81 39.44
N GLY A 506 -2.02 -12.30 39.77
CA GLY A 506 -2.74 -11.86 40.97
C GLY A 506 -3.23 -10.41 40.81
N GLU A 507 -2.78 -9.53 41.69
CA GLU A 507 -3.04 -8.08 41.60
C GLU A 507 -2.05 -7.33 40.71
N ASN A 508 -0.92 -7.97 40.32
CA ASN A 508 0.11 -7.33 39.51
C ASN A 508 -0.30 -7.34 38.03
N VAL A 509 -0.37 -6.16 37.42
CA VAL A 509 -0.53 -6.00 35.97
C VAL A 509 0.80 -5.56 35.36
N SER A 510 1.20 -6.20 34.28
CA SER A 510 2.39 -5.83 33.50
C SER A 510 2.14 -5.91 32.01
N TYR A 511 2.93 -5.15 31.24
CA TYR A 511 2.82 -5.05 29.79
C TYR A 511 4.16 -5.30 29.10
N GLU A 512 4.10 -5.98 27.95
CA GLU A 512 5.18 -6.08 26.97
C GLU A 512 4.78 -5.20 25.76
N ILE A 513 5.52 -4.13 25.47
CA ILE A 513 5.46 -3.43 24.18
C ILE A 513 6.59 -4.00 23.33
N ARG A 514 6.24 -4.75 22.29
CA ARG A 514 7.19 -5.49 21.46
C ARG A 514 7.31 -4.86 20.08
N THR A 515 8.53 -4.51 19.69
CA THR A 515 8.88 -3.99 18.37
C THR A 515 9.22 -5.13 17.40
N ALA A 516 8.79 -4.99 16.15
CA ALA A 516 9.08 -5.93 15.08
C ALA A 516 10.54 -5.86 14.61
N SER A 517 11.24 -7.00 14.58
CA SER A 517 12.64 -7.08 14.17
C SER A 517 13.12 -8.52 13.96
N ALA A 518 14.13 -8.71 13.08
CA ALA A 518 14.82 -10.00 12.90
C ALA A 518 15.71 -10.37 14.10
N GLU A 519 16.36 -9.39 14.72
CA GLU A 519 17.03 -9.56 16.00
C GLU A 519 16.02 -9.72 17.14
N VAL A 520 16.33 -10.59 18.11
CA VAL A 520 15.57 -10.80 19.34
C VAL A 520 16.46 -10.44 20.52
N ASP A 521 15.90 -9.90 21.61
CA ASP A 521 16.70 -9.56 22.79
C ASP A 521 17.29 -10.79 23.48
N ALA A 522 18.61 -10.77 23.68
CA ALA A 522 19.35 -11.88 24.30
C ALA A 522 19.11 -12.01 25.82
N LYS A 523 18.41 -11.05 26.43
CA LYS A 523 17.96 -11.00 27.83
C LYS A 523 16.67 -10.18 27.86
N GLN A 524 15.79 -10.41 28.84
CA GLN A 524 14.68 -9.49 29.08
C GLN A 524 15.21 -8.08 29.44
N PRO A 525 14.74 -7.01 28.77
CA PRO A 525 15.02 -5.63 29.16
C PRO A 525 14.41 -5.25 30.51
N GLU A 526 14.84 -4.11 31.05
CA GLU A 526 14.36 -3.59 32.34
C GLU A 526 12.89 -3.13 32.25
N ALA A 527 12.20 -3.16 33.39
CA ALA A 527 10.80 -2.76 33.50
C ALA A 527 10.67 -1.28 33.91
N HIS A 528 9.85 -0.54 33.18
CA HIS A 528 9.50 0.85 33.48
C HIS A 528 8.24 0.86 34.35
N ALA A 529 8.32 1.40 35.57
CA ALA A 529 7.14 1.61 36.41
C ALA A 529 6.31 2.81 35.91
N PHE A 530 5.04 2.59 35.58
CA PHE A 530 4.16 3.62 35.02
C PHE A 530 2.70 3.41 35.48
N GLU A 531 2.06 4.46 36.00
CA GLU A 531 0.63 4.48 36.40
C GLU A 531 0.15 3.28 37.25
N GLY A 532 1.05 2.64 38.00
CA GLY A 532 0.74 1.48 38.86
C GLY A 532 1.04 0.10 38.24
N CYS A 533 1.56 0.04 37.02
CA CYS A 533 1.96 -1.20 36.34
C CYS A 533 3.46 -1.20 35.96
N GLU A 534 3.97 -2.37 35.57
CA GLU A 534 5.28 -2.50 34.91
C GLU A 534 5.13 -2.58 33.39
N ILE A 535 5.92 -1.81 32.63
CA ILE A 535 5.96 -1.88 31.16
C ILE A 535 7.38 -2.23 30.71
N ARG A 536 7.53 -3.29 29.93
CA ARG A 536 8.79 -3.72 29.31
C ARG A 536 8.76 -3.38 27.82
N LEU A 537 9.84 -2.76 27.34
CA LEU A 537 10.09 -2.58 25.91
C LEU A 537 10.93 -3.77 25.42
N THR A 538 10.46 -4.50 24.41
CA THR A 538 11.15 -5.68 23.85
C THR A 538 11.22 -5.61 22.32
N ARG A 539 12.09 -6.40 21.69
CA ARG A 539 12.10 -6.60 20.24
C ARG A 539 12.22 -8.07 19.85
N GLY A 540 12.00 -8.35 18.57
CA GLY A 540 11.96 -9.71 18.03
C GLY A 540 10.54 -10.19 17.71
N ASP A 541 9.65 -9.26 17.33
CA ASP A 541 8.37 -9.65 16.72
C ASP A 541 8.54 -9.98 15.23
N TYR A 542 7.82 -11.00 14.78
CA TYR A 542 7.89 -11.57 13.42
C TYR A 542 9.29 -11.99 12.93
N ALA A 543 10.24 -12.19 13.85
CA ALA A 543 11.67 -12.36 13.58
C ALA A 543 12.08 -13.26 12.39
N PRO A 544 11.53 -14.48 12.19
CA PRO A 544 11.90 -15.30 11.02
C PRO A 544 11.49 -14.67 9.67
N LEU A 545 10.30 -14.06 9.61
CA LEU A 545 9.82 -13.36 8.41
C LEU A 545 10.61 -12.06 8.18
N MET A 546 10.88 -11.30 9.25
CA MET A 546 11.73 -10.10 9.22
C MET A 546 13.13 -10.39 8.71
N LYS A 547 13.72 -11.53 9.12
CA LYS A 547 15.01 -11.97 8.60
C LYS A 547 14.93 -12.25 7.10
N LYS A 548 13.95 -13.05 6.66
CA LYS A 548 13.80 -13.43 5.25
C LYS A 548 13.56 -12.21 4.35
N LEU A 549 12.70 -11.26 4.73
CA LEU A 549 12.47 -10.06 3.93
C LEU A 549 13.69 -9.11 3.91
N SER A 550 14.44 -8.97 5.01
CA SER A 550 15.73 -8.25 5.01
C SER A 550 16.73 -8.89 4.05
N GLU A 551 16.85 -10.22 4.02
CA GLU A 551 17.71 -10.95 3.07
C GLU A 551 17.28 -10.81 1.60
N TYR A 552 16.03 -10.44 1.32
CA TYR A 552 15.55 -10.12 -0.02
C TYR A 552 15.80 -8.64 -0.39
N LEU A 553 15.60 -7.70 0.53
CA LEU A 553 15.93 -6.28 0.32
C LEU A 553 17.43 -6.05 0.15
N ASP A 554 18.27 -6.80 0.88
CA ASP A 554 19.74 -6.71 0.77
C ASP A 554 20.24 -7.20 -0.61
N LYS A 555 19.54 -8.19 -1.21
CA LYS A 555 19.77 -8.63 -2.61
C LYS A 555 19.24 -7.61 -3.62
N ALA A 556 18.06 -7.04 -3.39
CA ALA A 556 17.51 -5.99 -4.27
C ALA A 556 18.49 -4.80 -4.39
N LYS A 557 19.17 -4.43 -3.30
CA LYS A 557 20.20 -3.40 -3.25
C LYS A 557 21.37 -3.61 -4.22
N GLU A 558 21.67 -4.85 -4.64
CA GLU A 558 22.69 -5.15 -5.68
C GLU A 558 22.27 -4.69 -7.08
N TYR A 559 20.97 -4.60 -7.35
CA TYR A 559 20.39 -4.25 -8.66
C TYR A 559 19.85 -2.81 -8.73
N ALA A 560 19.88 -2.08 -7.61
CA ALA A 560 19.42 -0.70 -7.51
C ALA A 560 20.10 0.22 -8.54
N SER A 561 19.29 0.98 -9.27
CA SER A 561 19.69 1.84 -10.39
C SER A 561 20.51 3.05 -9.93
N ASN A 562 20.30 3.52 -8.69
CA ASN A 562 20.94 4.72 -8.18
C ASN A 562 21.27 4.68 -6.66
N GLU A 563 21.97 5.71 -6.17
CA GLU A 563 22.47 5.77 -4.79
C GLU A 563 21.40 6.11 -3.73
N ASN A 564 20.25 6.64 -4.11
CA ASN A 564 19.12 6.84 -3.20
C ASN A 564 18.40 5.50 -2.97
N GLU A 565 18.06 4.77 -4.03
CA GLU A 565 17.53 3.39 -3.94
C GLU A 565 18.41 2.49 -3.03
N LYS A 566 19.74 2.54 -3.18
CA LYS A 566 20.67 1.74 -2.36
C LYS A 566 20.63 2.11 -0.88
N LYS A 567 20.59 3.41 -0.56
CA LYS A 567 20.55 3.90 0.83
C LYS A 567 19.20 3.62 1.46
N MET A 568 18.12 3.87 0.73
CA MET A 568 16.75 3.47 1.09
C MET A 568 16.71 2.00 1.52
N LEU A 569 17.16 1.08 0.66
CA LEU A 569 17.16 -0.35 0.97
C LEU A 569 18.11 -0.72 2.10
N GLN A 570 19.28 -0.07 2.20
CA GLN A 570 20.20 -0.30 3.32
C GLN A 570 19.58 0.11 4.67
N SER A 571 18.83 1.21 4.70
CA SER A 571 18.12 1.72 5.87
C SER A 571 16.89 0.88 6.22
N TYR A 572 16.13 0.38 5.23
CA TYR A 572 15.05 -0.59 5.47
C TYR A 572 15.58 -1.93 5.99
N VAL A 573 16.68 -2.46 5.44
CA VAL A 573 17.37 -3.65 5.97
C VAL A 573 17.81 -3.44 7.42
N GLU A 574 18.35 -2.27 7.76
CA GLU A 574 18.70 -1.94 9.15
C GLU A 574 17.47 -1.85 10.06
N SER A 575 16.39 -1.20 9.60
CA SER A 575 15.12 -1.08 10.31
C SER A 575 14.53 -2.45 10.67
N PHE A 576 14.29 -3.30 9.68
CA PHE A 576 13.69 -4.62 9.87
C PHE A 576 14.63 -5.62 10.55
N THR A 577 15.95 -5.42 10.45
CA THR A 577 16.91 -6.24 11.22
C THR A 577 16.89 -5.89 12.71
N LYS A 578 16.97 -4.60 13.05
CA LYS A 578 17.22 -4.15 14.45
C LYS A 578 15.96 -3.77 15.23
N GLY A 579 14.87 -3.42 14.54
CA GLY A 579 13.67 -2.81 15.14
C GLY A 579 13.77 -1.29 15.26
N SER A 580 14.36 -0.62 14.27
CA SER A 580 14.56 0.85 14.29
C SER A 580 13.56 1.56 13.38
N LEU A 581 12.65 2.34 13.98
CA LEU A 581 11.76 3.24 13.24
C LEU A 581 12.56 4.38 12.59
N ASP A 582 13.58 4.93 13.26
CA ASP A 582 14.43 5.99 12.69
C ASP A 582 15.13 5.55 11.40
N ALA A 583 15.56 4.28 11.32
CA ALA A 583 16.11 3.73 10.08
C ALA A 583 15.04 3.56 8.99
N HIS A 584 13.76 3.33 9.34
CA HIS A 584 12.68 3.36 8.35
C HIS A 584 12.41 4.79 7.85
N LYS A 585 12.40 5.76 8.78
CA LYS A 585 12.30 7.19 8.48
C LYS A 585 13.45 7.65 7.56
N ASP A 586 14.70 7.30 7.86
CA ASP A 586 15.85 7.60 6.99
C ASP A 586 15.77 6.91 5.62
N GLY A 587 15.30 5.66 5.57
CA GLY A 587 15.02 4.99 4.30
C GLY A 587 13.97 5.74 3.47
N SER A 588 12.92 6.24 4.14
CA SER A 588 11.85 7.05 3.56
C SER A 588 12.37 8.41 3.05
N ARG A 589 13.34 9.03 3.73
CA ARG A 589 14.02 10.25 3.27
C ARG A 589 14.75 10.02 1.94
N PHE A 590 15.57 8.96 1.87
CA PHE A 590 16.24 8.59 0.62
C PHE A 590 15.24 8.25 -0.49
N TRP A 591 14.14 7.58 -0.16
CA TRP A 591 13.06 7.30 -1.09
C TRP A 591 12.38 8.57 -1.63
N ILE A 592 12.07 9.57 -0.79
CA ILE A 592 11.52 10.86 -1.24
C ILE A 592 12.50 11.58 -2.18
N LEU A 593 13.80 11.49 -1.93
CA LEU A 593 14.84 12.06 -2.78
C LEU A 593 15.02 11.31 -4.12
N ASP A 594 14.46 10.11 -4.26
CA ASP A 594 14.48 9.32 -5.47
C ASP A 594 13.32 9.70 -6.41
N LYS A 595 13.62 10.55 -7.40
CA LYS A 595 12.61 11.21 -8.25
C LYS A 595 12.36 10.47 -9.56
N GLY A 596 11.17 9.89 -9.68
CA GLY A 596 10.70 9.20 -10.89
C GLY A 596 11.48 7.92 -11.26
N PRO A 597 11.73 6.99 -10.32
CA PRO A 597 12.34 5.70 -10.66
C PRO A 597 11.45 4.89 -11.60
N ILE A 598 12.05 4.06 -12.46
CA ILE A 598 11.31 3.18 -13.39
C ILE A 598 10.58 2.06 -12.63
N VAL A 599 11.13 1.63 -11.49
CA VAL A 599 10.54 0.68 -10.55
C VAL A 599 10.36 1.40 -9.21
N GLU A 600 9.12 1.75 -8.88
CA GLU A 600 8.76 2.44 -7.63
C GLU A 600 8.31 1.41 -6.59
N THR A 601 8.79 1.56 -5.36
CA THR A 601 8.56 0.60 -4.26
C THR A 601 8.52 1.28 -2.91
N TYR A 602 7.70 0.77 -2.00
CA TYR A 602 7.69 1.13 -0.59
C TYR A 602 7.26 -0.10 0.23
N ILE A 603 7.77 -0.24 1.45
CA ILE A 603 7.59 -1.45 2.28
C ILE A 603 7.77 -1.13 3.77
N GLY A 604 6.94 -1.68 4.64
CA GLY A 604 7.05 -1.54 6.10
C GLY A 604 5.70 -1.59 6.81
N PHE A 605 5.64 -1.05 8.04
CA PHE A 605 4.38 -0.86 8.77
C PHE A 605 3.87 0.55 8.49
N ILE A 606 2.92 0.68 7.56
CA ILE A 606 2.62 1.98 6.91
C ILE A 606 1.27 2.57 7.33
N GLU A 607 0.20 1.76 7.30
CA GLU A 607 -1.18 2.23 7.43
C GLU A 607 -1.84 1.75 8.74
N ASN A 608 -2.46 2.66 9.51
CA ASN A 608 -2.96 2.41 10.86
C ASN A 608 -4.45 2.01 10.97
N TYR A 609 -5.16 1.85 9.84
CA TYR A 609 -6.63 1.68 9.82
C TYR A 609 -7.17 0.49 10.63
N ARG A 610 -6.39 -0.58 10.79
CA ARG A 610 -6.83 -1.86 11.38
C ARG A 610 -6.39 -2.08 12.83
N ASP A 611 -5.62 -1.16 13.41
CA ASP A 611 -5.44 -1.09 14.88
C ASP A 611 -6.68 -0.42 15.49
N PRO A 612 -7.45 -1.07 16.37
CA PRO A 612 -8.59 -0.43 17.04
C PRO A 612 -8.23 0.81 17.88
N SER A 613 -6.95 1.03 18.19
CA SER A 613 -6.45 2.26 18.85
C SER A 613 -5.90 3.32 17.88
N GLY A 614 -5.71 3.01 16.59
CA GLY A 614 -5.24 3.93 15.55
C GLY A 614 -3.75 4.32 15.63
N VAL A 615 -2.90 3.54 16.31
CA VAL A 615 -1.51 3.93 16.65
C VAL A 615 -0.46 2.94 16.14
N ARG A 616 -0.85 1.70 15.82
CA ARG A 616 -0.01 0.66 15.20
C ARG A 616 -0.43 0.45 13.75
N ALA A 617 0.52 0.08 12.90
CA ALA A 617 0.25 -0.08 11.48
C ALA A 617 0.31 -1.54 11.02
N GLU A 618 -0.45 -1.84 9.97
CA GLU A 618 -0.35 -3.09 9.23
C GLU A 618 0.93 -3.10 8.39
N PHE A 619 1.55 -4.28 8.23
CA PHE A 619 2.63 -4.45 7.28
C PHE A 619 2.09 -4.46 5.84
N GLU A 620 2.62 -3.58 5.00
CA GLU A 620 2.42 -3.65 3.55
C GLU A 620 3.73 -3.51 2.78
N GLY A 621 3.71 -3.93 1.51
CA GLY A 621 4.81 -3.69 0.59
C GLY A 621 4.37 -3.79 -0.87
N PHE A 622 4.75 -2.81 -1.67
CA PHE A 622 4.43 -2.79 -3.11
C PHE A 622 5.67 -2.63 -4.00
N VAL A 623 5.52 -3.13 -5.22
CA VAL A 623 6.43 -2.94 -6.33
C VAL A 623 5.61 -2.61 -7.57
N SER A 624 5.92 -1.49 -8.20
CA SER A 624 5.15 -0.92 -9.29
C SER A 624 6.08 -0.31 -10.35
N VAL A 625 5.62 -0.23 -11.59
CA VAL A 625 6.47 0.09 -12.75
C VAL A 625 5.91 1.26 -13.55
N VAL A 626 6.78 2.11 -14.08
CA VAL A 626 6.38 3.33 -14.80
C VAL A 626 5.73 2.98 -16.14
N ASN A 627 4.41 3.18 -16.20
CA ASN A 627 3.67 3.28 -17.44
C ASN A 627 4.03 4.61 -18.14
N ARG A 628 4.98 4.57 -19.09
CA ARG A 628 5.60 5.78 -19.66
C ARG A 628 4.58 6.75 -20.30
N PRO A 629 3.64 6.31 -21.17
CA PRO A 629 2.63 7.21 -21.74
C PRO A 629 1.72 7.87 -20.70
N LEU A 630 1.40 7.17 -19.61
CA LEU A 630 0.54 7.71 -18.54
C LEU A 630 1.31 8.72 -17.67
N SER A 631 2.56 8.41 -17.31
CA SER A 631 3.42 9.27 -16.50
C SER A 631 3.77 10.62 -17.15
N GLU A 632 3.78 10.73 -18.49
CA GLU A 632 3.96 12.02 -19.18
C GLU A 632 2.90 13.06 -18.80
N LYS A 633 1.62 12.66 -18.68
CA LYS A 633 0.53 13.55 -18.20
C LYS A 633 0.82 14.07 -16.79
N PHE A 634 1.31 13.18 -15.94
CA PHE A 634 1.52 13.45 -14.52
C PHE A 634 2.80 14.24 -14.22
N ALA A 635 3.81 14.20 -15.08
CA ALA A 635 4.92 15.14 -15.03
C ALA A 635 4.43 16.59 -15.21
N VAL A 636 3.54 16.84 -16.18
CA VAL A 636 2.93 18.17 -16.41
C VAL A 636 2.06 18.62 -15.22
N LEU A 637 1.46 17.67 -14.48
CA LEU A 637 0.77 17.96 -13.22
C LEU A 637 1.76 18.36 -12.11
N VAL A 638 2.93 17.72 -12.03
CA VAL A 638 3.98 18.07 -11.05
C VAL A 638 4.51 19.47 -11.32
N ASP A 639 4.86 19.78 -12.56
CA ASP A 639 5.36 21.10 -13.00
C ASP A 639 4.37 22.25 -12.74
N LYS A 640 3.09 21.95 -12.51
CA LYS A 640 2.02 22.91 -12.24
C LYS A 640 1.48 22.89 -10.81
N ALA A 641 2.04 22.07 -9.92
CA ALA A 641 1.52 21.91 -8.56
C ALA A 641 1.42 23.28 -7.84
N GLU A 642 2.47 24.08 -7.85
CA GLU A 642 2.51 25.43 -7.27
C GLU A 642 1.43 26.39 -7.82
N GLU A 643 0.96 26.19 -9.05
CA GLU A 643 -0.16 26.97 -9.63
C GLU A 643 -1.51 26.46 -9.11
N LEU A 644 -1.73 25.14 -9.16
CA LEU A 644 -2.97 24.49 -8.72
C LEU A 644 -3.23 24.68 -7.22
N LEU A 645 -2.19 24.78 -6.41
CA LEU A 645 -2.29 25.04 -4.97
C LEU A 645 -2.77 26.45 -4.63
N LYS A 646 -2.78 27.37 -5.60
CA LYS A 646 -3.40 28.70 -5.45
C LYS A 646 -4.93 28.63 -5.66
N LEU A 647 -5.46 27.51 -6.16
CA LEU A 647 -6.89 27.20 -6.22
C LEU A 647 -7.40 26.58 -4.90
N LEU A 648 -6.51 25.99 -4.10
CA LEU A 648 -6.85 25.59 -2.74
C LEU A 648 -6.91 26.81 -1.81
N PRO A 649 -7.71 26.78 -0.73
CA PRO A 649 -7.70 27.84 0.27
C PRO A 649 -6.41 27.89 1.15
N TRP A 650 -5.34 27.14 0.82
CA TRP A 650 -4.08 27.07 1.56
C TRP A 650 -2.90 26.53 0.69
N PRO A 651 -1.63 26.94 0.94
CA PRO A 651 -0.49 26.65 0.05
C PRO A 651 0.41 25.43 0.44
N LYS A 652 1.26 25.01 -0.53
CA LYS A 652 2.46 24.10 -0.52
C LYS A 652 2.35 22.70 -1.15
N GLU A 653 3.50 22.22 -1.65
CA GLU A 653 3.67 21.30 -2.80
C GLU A 653 3.86 19.78 -2.52
N PRO A 654 3.27 18.89 -3.35
CA PRO A 654 3.58 17.45 -3.43
C PRO A 654 4.45 17.01 -4.62
N ASP A 655 5.00 15.80 -4.56
CA ASP A 655 5.56 15.03 -5.70
C ASP A 655 4.58 13.90 -6.18
N PHE A 656 4.69 13.36 -7.40
CA PHE A 656 3.77 12.31 -7.92
C PHE A 656 4.32 11.47 -9.09
N THR A 657 3.95 10.18 -9.13
CA THR A 657 4.11 9.28 -10.30
C THR A 657 2.84 8.43 -10.50
N SER A 658 2.51 8.00 -11.72
CA SER A 658 1.49 6.96 -11.96
C SER A 658 2.11 5.69 -12.53
N LEU A 659 1.72 4.56 -11.92
CA LEU A 659 2.50 3.33 -11.89
C LEU A 659 1.56 2.13 -12.00
N ASP A 660 1.96 1.08 -12.71
CA ASP A 660 1.24 -0.19 -12.76
C ASP A 660 1.80 -1.14 -11.70
N VAL A 661 0.93 -1.69 -10.85
CA VAL A 661 1.30 -2.65 -9.79
C VAL A 661 1.79 -3.96 -10.41
N VAL A 662 2.97 -4.40 -9.99
CA VAL A 662 3.48 -5.78 -10.23
C VAL A 662 3.27 -6.65 -8.99
N THR A 663 3.35 -6.06 -7.81
CA THR A 663 3.10 -6.71 -6.51
C THR A 663 2.57 -5.68 -5.52
N PHE A 664 1.55 -6.06 -4.75
CA PHE A 664 1.08 -5.36 -3.56
C PHE A 664 0.71 -6.42 -2.51
N ALA A 665 1.47 -6.49 -1.43
CA ALA A 665 1.26 -7.42 -0.33
C ALA A 665 0.73 -6.65 0.90
N GLY A 666 -0.36 -7.14 1.49
CA GLY A 666 -1.12 -6.48 2.57
C GLY A 666 -2.54 -7.08 2.64
N SER A 667 -3.45 -6.53 3.45
CA SER A 667 -4.85 -6.99 3.51
C SER A 667 -5.77 -6.52 2.35
N GLY A 668 -5.23 -5.72 1.42
CA GLY A 668 -5.95 -5.23 0.25
C GLY A 668 -5.02 -4.51 -0.75
N ILE A 669 -5.59 -3.95 -1.81
CA ILE A 669 -4.88 -3.11 -2.78
C ILE A 669 -5.61 -1.76 -2.90
N PRO A 670 -4.95 -0.62 -2.62
CA PRO A 670 -5.54 0.70 -2.79
C PRO A 670 -5.57 1.12 -4.27
N ALA A 671 -6.32 2.18 -4.60
CA ALA A 671 -6.30 2.76 -5.95
C ALA A 671 -5.21 3.83 -6.14
N GLY A 672 -4.64 4.32 -5.03
CA GLY A 672 -3.55 5.27 -4.97
C GLY A 672 -3.10 5.47 -3.52
N ILE A 673 -1.91 6.05 -3.33
CA ILE A 673 -1.21 6.14 -2.04
C ILE A 673 -0.56 7.53 -1.90
N ASN A 674 -0.42 8.04 -0.66
CA ASN A 674 0.25 9.30 -0.36
C ASN A 674 1.14 9.14 0.88
N ILE A 675 2.44 8.96 0.66
CA ILE A 675 3.40 8.41 1.65
C ILE A 675 4.74 9.16 1.60
N PRO A 676 5.55 9.15 2.68
CA PRO A 676 5.34 8.43 3.93
C PRO A 676 4.28 9.11 4.83
N ASN A 677 3.82 8.39 5.86
CA ASN A 677 2.87 8.90 6.85
C ASN A 677 3.56 9.67 8.00
N TYR A 678 4.88 9.84 7.93
CA TYR A 678 5.69 10.59 8.89
C TYR A 678 5.54 12.10 8.71
N ASP A 679 4.65 12.70 9.50
CA ASP A 679 4.29 14.12 9.54
C ASP A 679 5.48 15.09 9.42
N GLU A 680 6.55 14.87 10.16
CA GLU A 680 7.73 15.71 10.18
C GLU A 680 8.50 15.66 8.86
N ILE A 681 8.54 14.50 8.19
CA ILE A 681 9.16 14.31 6.88
C ILE A 681 8.28 14.96 5.81
N ARG A 682 6.96 14.69 5.83
CA ARG A 682 5.96 15.29 4.92
C ARG A 682 6.06 16.82 4.89
N GLN A 683 6.26 17.44 6.05
CA GLN A 683 6.27 18.90 6.22
C GLN A 683 7.63 19.57 5.96
N SER A 684 8.75 18.84 6.05
CA SER A 684 10.11 19.44 5.95
C SER A 684 10.93 18.96 4.74
N GLU A 685 10.70 17.73 4.25
CA GLU A 685 11.47 17.08 3.18
C GLU A 685 10.59 16.71 1.97
N GLY A 686 9.34 16.32 2.23
CA GLY A 686 8.34 16.02 1.21
C GLY A 686 7.75 14.61 1.33
N PHE A 687 7.04 14.18 0.29
CA PHE A 687 6.29 12.92 0.20
C PHE A 687 5.94 12.67 -1.28
N LYS A 688 5.74 11.40 -1.68
CA LYS A 688 5.27 11.04 -3.02
C LYS A 688 3.78 10.73 -3.01
N ASN A 689 3.16 10.91 -4.16
CA ASN A 689 1.80 10.45 -4.45
C ASN A 689 1.89 9.41 -5.56
N VAL A 690 1.17 8.31 -5.41
CA VAL A 690 1.17 7.20 -6.37
C VAL A 690 -0.26 6.93 -6.81
N SER A 691 -0.52 6.96 -8.13
CA SER A 691 -1.79 6.47 -8.70
C SER A 691 -1.57 5.13 -9.38
N LEU A 692 -2.32 4.10 -8.95
CA LEU A 692 -2.11 2.71 -9.35
C LEU A 692 -2.96 2.38 -10.60
N GLY A 693 -2.35 2.65 -11.76
CA GLY A 693 -3.01 2.77 -13.06
C GLY A 693 -3.80 1.53 -13.47
N ASN A 694 -3.30 0.33 -13.17
CA ASN A 694 -3.96 -0.94 -13.46
C ASN A 694 -5.02 -1.37 -12.42
N VAL A 695 -4.98 -0.87 -11.18
CA VAL A 695 -5.97 -1.21 -10.13
C VAL A 695 -7.33 -0.53 -10.39
N ILE A 696 -7.30 0.71 -10.89
CA ILE A 696 -8.49 1.52 -11.18
C ILE A 696 -9.43 0.82 -12.22
N PRO A 697 -9.00 0.50 -13.45
CA PRO A 697 -9.86 -0.14 -14.45
C PRO A 697 -10.30 -1.54 -14.01
N ALA A 698 -9.42 -2.32 -13.36
CA ALA A 698 -9.76 -3.63 -12.83
C ALA A 698 -10.87 -3.57 -11.77
N SER A 699 -10.85 -2.54 -10.90
CA SER A 699 -11.91 -2.26 -9.93
C SER A 699 -13.28 -2.01 -10.59
N TYR A 700 -13.28 -1.25 -11.69
CA TYR A 700 -14.49 -0.81 -12.40
C TYR A 700 -15.01 -1.76 -13.48
N LYS A 701 -14.23 -2.76 -13.91
CA LYS A 701 -14.63 -3.81 -14.86
C LYS A 701 -15.96 -4.45 -14.43
N ASP A 702 -16.90 -4.64 -15.35
CA ASP A 702 -18.20 -5.33 -15.13
C ASP A 702 -19.04 -4.82 -13.93
N ALA A 703 -18.84 -3.57 -13.49
CA ALA A 703 -19.46 -3.05 -12.27
C ALA A 703 -20.94 -2.66 -12.46
N VAL A 704 -21.84 -3.38 -11.77
CA VAL A 704 -23.25 -3.00 -11.59
C VAL A 704 -23.33 -1.72 -10.75
N MET A 705 -24.21 -0.79 -11.15
CA MET A 705 -24.47 0.47 -10.47
C MET A 705 -25.97 0.56 -10.12
N PRO A 706 -26.37 0.18 -8.89
CA PRO A 706 -27.75 0.34 -8.42
C PRO A 706 -28.05 1.81 -8.10
N PHE A 707 -29.34 2.13 -8.00
CA PHE A 707 -29.87 3.44 -7.59
C PHE A 707 -29.60 4.64 -8.53
N VAL A 708 -29.04 4.40 -9.72
CA VAL A 708 -28.78 5.41 -10.76
C VAL A 708 -29.77 5.23 -11.92
N ASN A 709 -30.30 6.33 -12.47
CA ASN A 709 -31.12 6.29 -13.69
C ASN A 709 -30.25 5.94 -14.93
N ASP A 710 -30.86 5.50 -16.03
CA ASP A 710 -30.10 4.94 -17.15
C ASP A 710 -29.22 5.96 -17.91
N LYS A 711 -29.60 7.25 -17.97
CA LYS A 711 -28.76 8.33 -18.54
C LYS A 711 -27.47 8.48 -17.72
N ASP A 712 -27.62 8.64 -16.42
CA ASP A 712 -26.49 8.92 -15.52
C ASP A 712 -25.59 7.68 -15.35
N LYS A 713 -26.17 6.48 -15.52
CA LYS A 713 -25.48 5.18 -15.59
C LYS A 713 -24.69 5.00 -16.90
N GLU A 714 -25.17 5.52 -18.04
CA GLU A 714 -24.40 5.59 -19.29
C GLU A 714 -23.18 6.51 -19.14
N ILE A 715 -23.37 7.70 -18.57
CA ILE A 715 -22.29 8.65 -18.25
C ILE A 715 -21.25 7.98 -17.35
N LEU A 716 -21.66 7.37 -16.24
CA LEU A 716 -20.73 6.68 -15.34
C LEU A 716 -20.03 5.49 -16.02
N ASN A 717 -20.73 4.66 -16.80
CA ASN A 717 -20.09 3.54 -17.50
C ASN A 717 -19.00 4.01 -18.48
N THR A 718 -19.22 5.15 -19.15
CA THR A 718 -18.32 5.70 -20.15
C THR A 718 -17.15 6.46 -19.52
N HIS A 719 -17.43 7.27 -18.49
CA HIS A 719 -16.49 8.31 -18.02
C HIS A 719 -15.98 8.11 -16.58
N ARG A 720 -16.49 7.17 -15.78
CA ARG A 720 -16.05 7.02 -14.38
C ARG A 720 -14.55 6.77 -14.21
N ILE A 721 -13.86 6.19 -15.20
CA ILE A 721 -12.42 5.95 -15.12
C ILE A 721 -11.65 7.27 -15.35
N GLU A 722 -11.95 7.99 -16.44
CA GLU A 722 -11.40 9.34 -16.69
C GLU A 722 -11.69 10.29 -15.51
N ALA A 723 -12.90 10.24 -14.96
CA ALA A 723 -13.32 11.06 -13.83
C ALA A 723 -12.67 10.65 -12.50
N PHE A 724 -12.41 9.36 -12.28
CA PHE A 724 -11.72 8.88 -11.08
C PHE A 724 -10.21 9.13 -11.14
N GLU A 725 -9.58 9.08 -12.31
CA GLU A 725 -8.19 9.55 -12.50
C GLU A 725 -8.03 11.02 -12.07
N VAL A 726 -8.98 11.88 -12.45
CA VAL A 726 -9.08 13.28 -12.00
C VAL A 726 -9.46 13.40 -10.52
N GLY A 727 -10.30 12.51 -10.00
CA GLY A 727 -10.66 12.44 -8.58
C GLY A 727 -9.48 12.06 -7.67
N VAL A 728 -8.50 11.28 -8.17
CA VAL A 728 -7.36 10.71 -7.42
C VAL A 728 -6.11 11.60 -7.38
N VAL A 729 -6.20 12.84 -7.85
CA VAL A 729 -5.07 13.78 -8.03
C VAL A 729 -4.44 14.40 -6.75
N LYS A 730 -3.15 14.75 -6.84
CA LYS A 730 -2.19 15.19 -5.80
C LYS A 730 -2.67 16.00 -4.58
N PRO A 731 -3.37 17.14 -4.69
CA PRO A 731 -3.35 18.12 -3.60
C PRO A 731 -4.24 17.77 -2.40
N ARG A 732 -4.88 16.60 -2.37
CA ARG A 732 -5.69 16.08 -1.25
C ARG A 732 -4.87 15.97 0.06
N HIS A 733 -4.30 14.80 0.33
CA HIS A 733 -3.51 14.54 1.55
C HIS A 733 -2.20 15.35 1.60
N GLY A 734 -1.74 15.81 0.43
CA GLY A 734 -0.50 16.58 0.29
C GLY A 734 -0.60 18.08 0.58
N SER A 735 -1.74 18.58 1.02
CA SER A 735 -1.92 20.01 1.33
C SER A 735 -2.44 20.22 2.74
N GLY A 736 -2.09 21.37 3.33
CA GLY A 736 -2.35 21.67 4.73
C GLY A 736 -1.06 21.65 5.54
N LYS A 737 -1.10 22.28 6.72
CA LYS A 737 0.06 22.39 7.61
C LYS A 737 -0.40 22.22 9.05
N LEU A 738 0.23 21.30 9.77
CA LEU A 738 0.01 21.18 11.20
C LEU A 738 0.76 22.31 11.92
N LEU A 739 0.03 23.08 12.71
CA LEU A 739 0.59 24.16 13.51
C LEU A 739 1.23 23.53 14.75
N LYS A 740 2.56 23.54 14.83
CA LYS A 740 3.32 22.93 15.95
C LYS A 740 3.97 23.98 16.83
N LYS A 741 4.11 23.65 18.11
CA LYS A 741 4.87 24.39 19.11
C LYS A 741 5.84 23.45 19.81
N ASN A 742 7.11 23.86 19.90
CA ASN A 742 8.20 23.05 20.41
C ASN A 742 8.41 23.28 21.93
N LEU A 743 9.15 22.39 22.59
CA LEU A 743 9.50 22.52 24.03
C LEU A 743 10.17 23.85 24.42
N ASP A 744 10.87 24.53 23.52
CA ASP A 744 11.50 25.83 23.76
C ASP A 744 10.53 27.03 23.62
N GLY A 745 9.26 26.75 23.30
CA GLY A 745 8.21 27.75 23.08
C GLY A 745 8.18 28.33 21.66
N THR A 746 9.09 27.93 20.76
CA THR A 746 9.05 28.34 19.35
C THR A 746 7.90 27.66 18.61
N THR A 747 7.33 28.37 17.63
CA THR A 747 6.20 27.89 16.81
C THR A 747 6.63 27.72 15.35
N ASN A 748 6.10 26.71 14.66
CA ASN A 748 6.36 26.55 13.22
C ASN A 748 5.57 27.56 12.36
N TYR A 749 4.77 28.44 12.98
CA TYR A 749 3.86 29.41 12.37
C TYR A 749 4.07 30.81 13.01
N PRO A 750 3.77 31.91 12.27
CA PRO A 750 4.01 33.26 12.79
C PRO A 750 2.93 33.66 13.81
N SER A 751 3.31 34.50 14.77
CA SER A 751 2.47 34.86 15.93
C SER A 751 1.30 35.80 15.63
N ASP A 752 1.24 36.36 14.41
CA ASP A 752 0.12 37.13 13.88
C ASP A 752 -0.84 36.30 13.00
N LEU A 753 -0.59 34.99 12.85
CA LEU A 753 -1.48 34.10 12.13
C LEU A 753 -2.86 34.10 12.80
N LYS A 754 -3.88 34.45 12.00
CA LYS A 754 -5.29 34.40 12.38
C LYS A 754 -5.95 33.11 11.94
N ASN A 755 -6.98 32.70 12.67
CA ASN A 755 -7.91 31.64 12.30
C ASN A 755 -9.01 32.21 11.36
N PRO A 756 -9.09 31.83 10.07
CA PRO A 756 -10.11 32.40 9.17
C PRO A 756 -11.56 31.91 9.37
N ILE A 757 -11.92 31.30 10.52
CA ILE A 757 -13.34 31.15 10.95
C ILE A 757 -13.67 32.24 11.98
N THR A 758 -12.89 32.34 13.06
CA THR A 758 -13.19 33.26 14.16
C THR A 758 -12.60 34.66 13.94
N ASN A 759 -11.58 34.78 13.08
CA ASN A 759 -10.72 35.95 12.87
C ASN A 759 -9.82 36.29 14.08
N ASP A 760 -9.76 35.44 15.10
CA ASP A 760 -8.83 35.58 16.23
C ASP A 760 -7.45 35.00 15.91
N LEU A 761 -6.50 35.09 16.84
CA LEU A 761 -5.19 34.41 16.73
C LEU A 761 -5.34 32.88 16.90
N ILE A 762 -4.27 32.14 16.60
CA ILE A 762 -4.23 30.69 16.85
C ILE A 762 -4.12 30.39 18.35
N GLU A 763 -5.19 29.83 18.91
CA GLU A 763 -5.27 29.38 20.31
C GLU A 763 -4.99 27.87 20.51
N SER A 764 -4.83 27.11 19.42
CA SER A 764 -4.65 25.65 19.43
C SER A 764 -3.59 25.19 18.42
N TRP A 765 -2.70 24.29 18.86
CA TRP A 765 -1.57 23.75 18.11
C TRP A 765 -1.27 22.32 18.61
N TYR A 766 -0.42 21.60 17.88
CA TYR A 766 0.21 20.37 18.36
C TYR A 766 1.40 20.74 19.25
N GLU A 767 1.47 20.16 20.45
CA GLU A 767 2.63 20.29 21.33
C GLU A 767 3.78 19.35 20.91
N ASP A 768 4.91 19.45 21.59
CA ASP A 768 6.07 18.60 21.37
C ASP A 768 5.74 17.11 21.62
N GLY A 769 6.21 16.23 20.73
CA GLY A 769 5.85 14.81 20.72
C GLY A 769 4.44 14.49 20.21
N GLU A 770 3.66 15.46 19.72
CA GLU A 770 2.35 15.22 19.09
C GLU A 770 2.41 15.18 17.56
N ASN A 771 1.65 14.27 16.97
CA ASN A 771 1.37 14.13 15.53
C ASN A 771 -0.15 14.02 15.29
N TYR A 772 -0.57 13.98 14.02
CA TYR A 772 -2.00 13.91 13.65
C TYR A 772 -2.76 12.80 14.41
N ASP A 773 -2.30 11.55 14.31
CA ASP A 773 -2.97 10.38 14.88
C ASP A 773 -3.04 10.42 16.40
N SER A 774 -1.99 10.92 17.08
CA SER A 774 -1.97 11.03 18.54
C SER A 774 -3.01 12.00 19.13
N VAL A 775 -3.53 12.93 18.32
CA VAL A 775 -4.52 13.94 18.73
C VAL A 775 -5.91 13.62 18.19
N PHE A 776 -6.01 13.16 16.93
CA PHE A 776 -7.30 12.83 16.30
C PHE A 776 -7.77 11.41 16.65
N THR A 777 -6.85 10.48 16.92
CA THR A 777 -7.10 9.08 17.29
C THR A 777 -8.08 8.40 16.30
N THR A 778 -9.14 7.76 16.80
CA THR A 778 -10.15 7.05 15.99
C THR A 778 -10.92 7.92 15.00
N LEU A 779 -10.82 9.25 15.07
CA LEU A 779 -11.40 10.18 14.08
C LEU A 779 -10.43 10.48 12.92
N GLY A 780 -9.12 10.29 13.10
CA GLY A 780 -8.06 10.77 12.20
C GLY A 780 -8.27 10.34 10.75
N SER A 781 -8.18 9.03 10.50
CA SER A 781 -8.30 8.46 9.16
C SER A 781 -9.58 8.91 8.43
N ALA A 782 -10.74 8.89 9.09
CA ALA A 782 -12.01 9.24 8.44
C ALA A 782 -12.13 10.74 8.14
N TYR A 783 -11.57 11.59 9.00
CA TYR A 783 -11.59 13.04 8.84
C TYR A 783 -10.63 13.51 7.75
N GLU A 784 -9.41 12.97 7.73
CA GLU A 784 -8.40 13.28 6.70
C GLU A 784 -8.85 12.80 5.32
N GLU A 785 -9.45 11.62 5.20
CA GLU A 785 -10.07 11.13 3.96
C GLU A 785 -11.22 12.01 3.47
N CYS A 786 -12.01 12.59 4.39
CA CYS A 786 -13.05 13.53 4.02
C CYS A 786 -12.49 14.87 3.52
N ARG A 787 -11.47 15.40 4.19
CA ARG A 787 -10.76 16.62 3.76
C ARG A 787 -10.11 16.41 2.40
N ALA A 788 -9.51 15.23 2.21
CA ALA A 788 -8.95 14.78 0.95
C ALA A 788 -10.03 14.78 -0.14
N GLU A 789 -11.05 13.94 -0.07
CA GLU A 789 -12.04 13.76 -1.13
C GLU A 789 -12.69 15.09 -1.57
N CYS A 790 -12.98 15.99 -0.63
CA CYS A 790 -13.44 17.36 -0.91
C CYS A 790 -12.47 18.17 -1.79
N VAL A 791 -11.16 18.06 -1.59
CA VAL A 791 -10.15 18.72 -2.43
C VAL A 791 -10.12 18.15 -3.85
N GLY A 792 -10.36 16.84 -4.02
CA GLY A 792 -10.50 16.22 -5.34
C GLY A 792 -11.71 16.76 -6.12
N LEU A 793 -12.85 16.88 -5.43
CA LEU A 793 -14.09 17.45 -5.97
C LEU A 793 -13.96 18.94 -6.30
N LEU A 794 -13.27 19.73 -5.46
CA LEU A 794 -13.04 21.16 -5.69
C LEU A 794 -12.14 21.43 -6.90
N LEU A 795 -11.03 20.69 -7.02
CA LEU A 795 -10.06 20.90 -8.11
C LEU A 795 -10.59 20.51 -9.48
N CYS A 796 -11.44 19.47 -9.57
CA CYS A 796 -11.97 19.03 -10.86
C CYS A 796 -12.83 20.11 -11.56
N LEU A 797 -13.28 21.14 -10.83
CA LEU A 797 -14.08 22.25 -11.36
C LEU A 797 -13.27 23.19 -12.28
N ASP A 798 -11.93 23.24 -12.14
CA ASP A 798 -11.11 24.06 -13.03
C ASP A 798 -10.83 23.33 -14.36
N LYS A 799 -11.38 23.83 -15.46
CA LYS A 799 -11.13 23.29 -16.81
C LYS A 799 -9.65 23.35 -17.22
N ASN A 800 -8.84 24.23 -16.62
CA ASN A 800 -7.39 24.28 -16.84
C ASN A 800 -6.65 23.13 -16.14
N PHE A 801 -7.18 22.65 -15.01
CA PHE A 801 -6.71 21.45 -14.33
C PHE A 801 -7.11 20.19 -15.11
N LEU A 802 -8.36 20.09 -15.58
CA LEU A 802 -8.81 18.97 -16.44
C LEU A 802 -7.96 18.82 -17.72
N LYS A 803 -7.53 19.93 -18.32
CA LYS A 803 -6.64 19.92 -19.50
C LYS A 803 -5.30 19.24 -19.29
N ILE A 804 -4.82 19.12 -18.04
CA ILE A 804 -3.58 18.39 -17.72
C ILE A 804 -3.75 16.88 -17.97
N PHE A 805 -4.97 16.36 -17.85
CA PHE A 805 -5.30 14.94 -18.08
C PHE A 805 -5.58 14.61 -19.55
N GLY A 806 -5.55 15.61 -20.43
CA GLY A 806 -5.94 15.52 -21.84
C GLY A 806 -7.45 15.72 -22.08
N ILE A 807 -8.19 16.21 -21.09
CA ILE A 807 -9.63 16.46 -21.18
C ILE A 807 -9.86 17.84 -21.81
N ASP A 808 -10.64 17.90 -22.89
CA ASP A 808 -10.97 19.16 -23.58
C ASP A 808 -12.19 19.88 -22.96
N ASP A 809 -12.44 21.12 -23.38
CA ASP A 809 -13.56 21.92 -22.88
C ASP A 809 -14.96 21.34 -23.23
N LYS A 810 -15.04 20.32 -24.10
CA LYS A 810 -16.29 19.63 -24.47
C LYS A 810 -16.59 18.45 -23.56
N LYS A 811 -15.55 17.71 -23.15
CA LYS A 811 -15.66 16.65 -22.13
C LYS A 811 -15.70 17.21 -20.71
N ALA A 812 -15.13 18.39 -20.46
CA ALA A 812 -14.89 18.94 -19.12
C ALA A 812 -16.11 18.84 -18.17
N ASP A 813 -17.27 19.33 -18.60
CA ASP A 813 -18.48 19.36 -17.75
C ASP A 813 -19.03 17.94 -17.48
N ILE A 814 -18.95 17.05 -18.47
CA ILE A 814 -19.33 15.62 -18.34
C ILE A 814 -18.41 14.92 -17.32
N ILE A 815 -17.11 15.24 -17.30
CA ILE A 815 -16.17 14.68 -16.33
C ILE A 815 -16.41 15.22 -14.92
N ILE A 816 -16.68 16.53 -14.78
CA ILE A 816 -17.09 17.14 -13.50
C ILE A 816 -18.33 16.43 -12.96
N TYR A 817 -19.36 16.32 -13.80
CA TYR A 817 -20.61 15.66 -13.45
C TYR A 817 -20.40 14.20 -13.06
N ALA A 818 -19.64 13.43 -13.85
CA ALA A 818 -19.34 12.03 -13.56
C ALA A 818 -18.56 11.84 -12.24
N ASN A 819 -17.64 12.74 -11.90
CA ASN A 819 -16.88 12.67 -10.64
C ASN A 819 -17.79 12.93 -9.43
N TRP A 820 -18.56 14.01 -9.46
CA TRP A 820 -19.47 14.39 -8.38
C TRP A 820 -20.64 13.40 -8.21
N LEU A 821 -21.17 12.88 -9.32
CA LEU A 821 -22.18 11.80 -9.32
C LEU A 821 -21.61 10.51 -8.73
N SER A 822 -20.38 10.12 -9.10
CA SER A 822 -19.69 8.94 -8.57
C SER A 822 -19.53 9.02 -7.05
N MET A 823 -19.20 10.20 -6.51
CA MET A 823 -19.15 10.47 -5.06
C MET A 823 -20.51 10.24 -4.40
N VAL A 824 -21.56 10.95 -4.86
CA VAL A 824 -22.92 10.90 -4.32
C VAL A 824 -23.49 9.47 -4.36
N VAL A 825 -23.35 8.79 -5.50
CA VAL A 825 -23.80 7.39 -5.67
C VAL A 825 -23.01 6.44 -4.77
N THR A 826 -21.70 6.62 -4.62
CA THR A 826 -20.87 5.75 -3.74
C THR A 826 -21.23 5.94 -2.26
N GLY A 827 -21.50 7.17 -1.83
CA GLY A 827 -21.90 7.53 -0.46
C GLY A 827 -23.14 6.77 0.04
N VAL A 828 -24.10 6.46 -0.84
CA VAL A 828 -25.22 5.55 -0.50
C VAL A 828 -24.89 4.10 -0.86
N SER A 829 -24.61 3.81 -2.13
CA SER A 829 -24.64 2.45 -2.70
C SER A 829 -23.60 1.48 -2.16
N LYS A 830 -22.50 1.98 -1.58
CA LYS A 830 -21.39 1.18 -1.05
C LYS A 830 -21.00 1.56 0.36
N CYS A 831 -21.06 2.84 0.70
CA CYS A 831 -20.56 3.30 1.99
C CYS A 831 -21.52 2.96 3.13
N LEU A 832 -22.84 3.09 2.94
CA LEU A 832 -23.83 2.82 4.00
C LEU A 832 -23.88 1.34 4.46
N GLU A 833 -23.39 0.40 3.64
CA GLU A 833 -23.14 -1.00 4.08
C GLU A 833 -22.19 -1.05 5.29
N MET A 834 -21.17 -0.18 5.32
CA MET A 834 -20.08 -0.17 6.31
C MET A 834 -20.45 0.48 7.65
N TYR A 835 -21.68 0.98 7.82
CA TYR A 835 -22.18 1.38 9.14
C TYR A 835 -22.71 0.16 9.91
N GLN A 836 -22.41 0.06 11.21
CA GLN A 836 -22.91 -1.00 12.11
C GLN A 836 -23.94 -0.40 13.09
N PRO A 837 -25.26 -0.60 12.88
CA PRO A 837 -26.29 0.01 13.72
C PRO A 837 -26.27 -0.42 15.19
N LYS A 838 -25.73 -1.60 15.52
CA LYS A 838 -25.68 -2.10 16.91
C LYS A 838 -24.66 -1.37 17.79
N THR A 839 -23.56 -0.90 17.20
CA THR A 839 -22.45 -0.23 17.89
C THR A 839 -22.38 1.26 17.54
N SER A 840 -23.28 1.73 16.67
CA SER A 840 -23.28 3.08 16.08
C SER A 840 -21.93 3.50 15.49
N SER A 841 -21.21 2.55 14.89
CA SER A 841 -19.84 2.74 14.41
C SER A 841 -19.71 2.53 12.91
N TRP A 842 -18.81 3.27 12.29
CA TRP A 842 -18.38 3.03 10.91
C TRP A 842 -17.22 2.05 10.88
N MET A 843 -17.28 1.06 9.99
CA MET A 843 -16.29 -0.01 9.84
C MET A 843 -15.24 0.29 8.76
N GLN A 844 -15.30 1.45 8.08
CA GLN A 844 -14.27 1.86 7.13
C GLN A 844 -14.24 3.38 6.91
N SER A 845 -13.04 3.97 7.03
CA SER A 845 -12.79 5.42 7.10
C SER A 845 -13.24 6.21 5.87
N HIS A 846 -12.88 5.77 4.65
CA HIS A 846 -13.32 6.44 3.42
C HIS A 846 -14.86 6.39 3.27
N SER A 847 -15.51 5.37 3.83
CA SER A 847 -16.96 5.19 3.71
C SER A 847 -17.72 6.16 4.60
N GLN A 848 -17.23 6.40 5.82
CA GLN A 848 -17.70 7.48 6.67
C GLN A 848 -17.47 8.85 6.01
N ALA A 849 -16.28 9.09 5.45
CA ALA A 849 -15.93 10.31 4.73
C ALA A 849 -16.89 10.63 3.56
N ARG A 850 -17.12 9.66 2.65
CA ARG A 850 -18.01 9.85 1.49
C ARG A 850 -19.48 10.02 1.89
N PHE A 851 -19.91 9.40 2.99
CA PHE A 851 -21.25 9.63 3.53
C PHE A 851 -21.39 11.02 4.18
N VAL A 852 -20.36 11.53 4.86
CA VAL A 852 -20.30 12.92 5.36
C VAL A 852 -20.42 13.92 4.20
N ILE A 853 -19.65 13.72 3.13
CA ILE A 853 -19.73 14.57 1.92
C ILE A 853 -21.14 14.55 1.35
N LEU A 854 -21.76 13.37 1.21
CA LEU A 854 -23.15 13.23 0.79
C LEU A 854 -24.12 14.04 1.68
N GLN A 855 -24.00 13.97 3.01
CA GLN A 855 -24.88 14.75 3.89
C GLN A 855 -24.68 16.26 3.73
N VAL A 856 -23.45 16.73 3.53
CA VAL A 856 -23.16 18.15 3.28
C VAL A 856 -23.76 18.62 1.94
N LEU A 857 -23.67 17.80 0.89
CA LEU A 857 -24.29 18.10 -0.43
C LEU A 857 -25.82 18.08 -0.40
N ILE A 858 -26.42 17.33 0.53
CA ILE A 858 -27.87 17.30 0.79
C ILE A 858 -28.29 18.51 1.66
N GLU A 859 -27.51 18.88 2.67
CA GLU A 859 -27.81 20.06 3.53
C GLU A 859 -27.62 21.39 2.79
N ALA A 860 -26.69 21.45 1.83
CA ALA A 860 -26.59 22.56 0.88
C ALA A 860 -27.92 22.79 0.11
N GLY A 861 -28.74 21.75 -0.02
CA GLY A 861 -30.15 21.87 -0.37
C GLY A 861 -30.38 22.29 -1.81
N GLU A 862 -31.37 23.17 -2.00
CA GLU A 862 -31.85 23.69 -3.29
C GLU A 862 -32.12 22.69 -4.44
N GLY A 863 -32.16 21.38 -4.16
CA GLY A 863 -32.19 20.33 -5.18
C GLY A 863 -30.84 20.06 -5.86
N LEU A 864 -29.70 20.29 -5.19
CA LEU A 864 -28.37 19.86 -5.64
C LEU A 864 -28.25 18.33 -5.67
N VAL A 865 -28.54 17.66 -4.55
CA VAL A 865 -28.69 16.20 -4.47
C VAL A 865 -30.10 15.86 -4.02
N THR A 866 -30.70 14.85 -4.64
CA THR A 866 -31.97 14.25 -4.19
C THR A 866 -31.82 12.74 -4.07
N VAL A 867 -32.39 12.17 -3.00
CA VAL A 867 -32.44 10.72 -2.77
C VAL A 867 -33.89 10.36 -2.43
N VAL A 868 -34.49 9.46 -3.22
CA VAL A 868 -35.92 9.15 -3.16
C VAL A 868 -36.11 7.63 -3.07
N GLU A 869 -37.00 7.19 -2.18
CA GLU A 869 -37.43 5.79 -2.11
C GLU A 869 -38.49 5.49 -3.18
N LYS A 870 -38.31 4.39 -3.92
CA LYS A 870 -39.20 3.93 -4.99
C LYS A 870 -39.41 2.41 -4.91
N THR A 871 -40.25 1.88 -5.80
CA THR A 871 -40.31 0.44 -6.05
C THR A 871 -39.42 0.09 -7.24
N GLY A 872 -38.52 -0.87 -7.05
CA GLY A 872 -37.66 -1.40 -8.11
C GLY A 872 -38.42 -2.25 -9.12
N THR A 873 -37.77 -2.56 -10.25
CA THR A 873 -38.34 -3.44 -11.29
C THR A 873 -38.55 -4.89 -10.83
N ASP A 874 -37.93 -5.28 -9.71
CA ASP A 874 -38.13 -6.55 -9.00
C ASP A 874 -39.29 -6.50 -7.97
N GLY A 875 -40.03 -5.39 -7.88
CA GLY A 875 -41.15 -5.22 -6.96
C GLY A 875 -40.75 -4.97 -5.49
N LYS A 876 -39.45 -4.91 -5.20
CA LYS A 876 -38.91 -4.57 -3.87
C LYS A 876 -38.81 -3.05 -3.68
N PRO A 877 -38.64 -2.57 -2.43
CA PRO A 877 -38.09 -1.23 -2.18
C PRO A 877 -36.74 -1.04 -2.89
N ASP A 878 -36.51 0.16 -3.40
CA ASP A 878 -35.33 0.58 -4.15
C ASP A 878 -35.11 2.09 -3.92
N LEU A 879 -33.93 2.61 -4.27
CA LEU A 879 -33.64 4.05 -4.18
C LEU A 879 -33.36 4.65 -5.56
N GLU A 880 -33.55 5.96 -5.70
CA GLU A 880 -33.04 6.74 -6.82
C GLU A 880 -32.24 7.93 -6.30
N LEU A 881 -31.03 8.12 -6.83
CA LEU A 881 -30.22 9.30 -6.61
C LEU A 881 -30.15 10.13 -7.90
N ALA A 882 -30.25 11.45 -7.76
CA ALA A 882 -29.95 12.39 -8.82
C ALA A 882 -29.10 13.56 -8.31
N LEU A 883 -28.16 13.99 -9.15
CA LEU A 883 -27.31 15.17 -8.96
C LEU A 883 -27.71 16.24 -9.99
N ASN A 884 -27.88 17.48 -9.55
CA ASN A 884 -28.15 18.63 -10.40
C ASN A 884 -26.83 19.35 -10.78
N GLU A 885 -26.42 19.16 -12.04
CA GLU A 885 -25.21 19.71 -12.66
C GLU A 885 -25.05 21.22 -12.46
N SER A 886 -26.16 21.98 -12.41
CA SER A 886 -26.13 23.45 -12.38
C SER A 886 -25.71 24.08 -11.03
N LYS A 887 -25.49 23.29 -9.96
CA LYS A 887 -25.41 23.80 -8.57
C LYS A 887 -24.11 23.50 -7.81
N ILE A 888 -23.03 23.15 -8.52
CA ILE A 888 -21.86 22.46 -7.94
C ILE A 888 -20.84 23.35 -7.18
N ASN A 889 -20.84 24.68 -7.34
CA ASN A 889 -19.65 25.53 -7.04
C ASN A 889 -19.58 26.21 -5.65
N THR A 890 -19.31 25.53 -4.52
CA THR A 890 -18.94 26.16 -3.21
C THR A 890 -18.18 25.24 -2.21
N VAL A 891 -17.67 25.80 -1.08
CA VAL A 891 -17.32 25.19 0.25
C VAL A 891 -15.81 25.22 0.71
N TYR A 892 -15.57 25.15 2.04
CA TYR A 892 -14.34 25.39 2.84
C TYR A 892 -14.33 24.48 4.12
N LYS A 893 -13.34 24.35 5.04
CA LYS A 893 -11.95 24.83 5.30
C LYS A 893 -11.25 23.89 6.35
N SER A 894 -9.91 23.93 6.46
CA SER A 894 -9.06 23.29 7.50
C SER A 894 -8.74 24.18 8.74
N THR A 895 -8.83 23.67 10.00
CA THR A 895 -8.41 24.45 11.21
C THR A 895 -7.88 23.68 12.46
N ALA A 896 -7.75 22.36 12.48
CA ALA A 896 -7.17 21.57 13.60
C ALA A 896 -7.85 21.65 15.01
N ASP A 897 -8.97 22.36 15.18
CA ASP A 897 -9.80 22.27 16.39
C ASP A 897 -10.52 20.91 16.46
N ILE A 898 -10.00 19.98 17.27
CA ILE A 898 -10.56 18.62 17.42
C ILE A 898 -11.99 18.61 17.99
N LYS A 899 -12.37 19.61 18.81
CA LYS A 899 -13.69 19.67 19.43
C LYS A 899 -14.76 20.09 18.41
N SER A 900 -14.48 21.12 17.62
CA SER A 900 -15.36 21.53 16.52
C SER A 900 -15.33 20.54 15.36
N ALA A 901 -14.16 19.97 15.04
CA ALA A 901 -14.02 18.92 14.02
C ALA A 901 -14.88 17.70 14.36
N ARG A 902 -14.82 17.19 15.59
CA ARG A 902 -15.66 16.09 16.05
C ARG A 902 -17.15 16.46 16.06
N SER A 903 -17.52 17.61 16.62
CA SER A 903 -18.91 18.09 16.62
C SER A 903 -19.51 18.19 15.21
N MET A 904 -18.71 18.63 14.23
CA MET A 904 -19.10 18.72 12.82
C MET A 904 -19.17 17.34 12.15
N PHE A 905 -18.15 16.50 12.32
CA PHE A 905 -18.04 15.22 11.63
C PHE A 905 -19.02 14.17 12.18
N ASP A 906 -19.24 14.16 13.49
CA ASP A 906 -20.21 13.28 14.15
C ASP A 906 -21.66 13.66 13.75
N LYS A 907 -21.96 14.95 13.51
CA LYS A 907 -23.25 15.42 12.95
C LYS A 907 -23.51 14.81 11.58
N TYR A 908 -22.55 14.91 10.64
CA TYR A 908 -22.76 14.47 9.25
C TYR A 908 -22.52 12.96 9.03
N SER A 909 -21.87 12.26 9.96
CA SER A 909 -21.72 10.80 9.90
C SER A 909 -22.80 10.02 10.67
N ALA A 910 -23.77 10.72 11.26
CA ALA A 910 -24.91 10.12 11.95
C ALA A 910 -25.88 9.41 10.97
N VAL A 911 -26.28 8.19 11.30
CA VAL A 911 -27.24 7.38 10.52
C VAL A 911 -28.55 7.27 11.31
N ASN A 912 -29.50 8.14 10.96
CA ASN A 912 -30.79 8.35 11.62
C ASN A 912 -31.88 7.35 11.19
N ASN A 913 -32.84 7.08 12.09
CA ASN A 913 -34.00 6.23 11.83
C ASN A 913 -35.23 6.99 11.28
N GLU A 914 -35.23 8.32 11.40
CA GLU A 914 -36.40 9.20 11.21
C GLU A 914 -35.99 10.55 10.61
N GLY A 915 -36.94 11.24 9.97
CA GLY A 915 -36.70 12.46 9.19
C GLY A 915 -36.83 12.22 7.69
N GLN A 916 -36.48 13.23 6.88
CA GLN A 916 -36.65 13.22 5.41
C GLN A 916 -35.83 12.12 4.71
N HIS A 917 -34.64 11.81 5.23
CA HIS A 917 -33.78 10.73 4.74
C HIS A 917 -33.55 9.75 5.90
N PRO A 918 -34.36 8.69 6.07
CA PRO A 918 -34.25 7.76 7.20
C PRO A 918 -33.15 6.71 6.93
N TRP A 919 -31.89 7.14 6.93
CA TRP A 919 -30.75 6.35 6.45
C TRP A 919 -30.62 4.94 7.07
N ALA A 920 -30.96 4.77 8.35
CA ALA A 920 -30.91 3.46 9.00
C ALA A 920 -31.91 2.44 8.39
N LYS A 921 -33.05 2.90 7.88
CA LYS A 921 -34.04 2.06 7.17
C LYS A 921 -33.61 1.82 5.73
N TRP A 922 -33.16 2.87 5.03
CA TRP A 922 -32.64 2.78 3.66
C TRP A 922 -31.38 1.92 3.54
N ARG A 923 -30.63 1.73 4.63
CA ARG A 923 -29.52 0.76 4.69
C ARG A 923 -29.96 -0.68 4.37
N ASP A 924 -31.17 -1.10 4.74
CA ASP A 924 -31.64 -2.45 4.40
C ASP A 924 -31.92 -2.61 2.89
N ILE A 925 -32.25 -1.52 2.20
CA ILE A 925 -32.38 -1.45 0.73
C ILE A 925 -30.98 -1.55 0.08
N VAL A 926 -30.01 -0.78 0.59
CA VAL A 926 -28.60 -0.85 0.16
C VAL A 926 -28.04 -2.28 0.33
N LEU A 927 -28.34 -2.93 1.46
CA LEU A 927 -27.90 -4.31 1.72
C LEU A 927 -28.55 -5.36 0.82
N ASP A 928 -29.78 -5.15 0.34
CA ASP A 928 -30.44 -6.08 -0.59
C ASP A 928 -29.86 -6.00 -2.00
N LYS A 929 -29.39 -4.82 -2.43
CA LYS A 929 -28.72 -4.61 -3.73
C LYS A 929 -27.18 -4.70 -3.66
N LYS A 930 -26.59 -5.03 -2.50
CA LYS A 930 -25.13 -5.03 -2.27
C LYS A 930 -24.37 -5.86 -3.31
N GLN A 931 -23.16 -5.42 -3.68
CA GLN A 931 -22.30 -6.12 -4.64
C GLN A 931 -20.98 -6.53 -3.97
N PRO A 932 -20.52 -7.79 -4.11
CA PRO A 932 -19.25 -8.22 -3.54
C PRO A 932 -18.08 -7.42 -4.13
N ARG A 933 -17.14 -7.00 -3.27
CA ARG A 933 -15.89 -6.37 -3.70
C ARG A 933 -15.08 -7.38 -4.52
N LYS A 934 -14.41 -6.94 -5.58
CA LYS A 934 -13.52 -7.79 -6.37
C LYS A 934 -12.28 -8.19 -5.57
N MET A 935 -11.79 -9.41 -5.82
CA MET A 935 -10.44 -9.84 -5.44
C MET A 935 -9.52 -9.75 -6.66
N PHE A 936 -8.27 -9.36 -6.45
CA PHE A 936 -7.29 -9.21 -7.52
C PHE A 936 -6.37 -10.43 -7.60
N VAL A 937 -6.21 -10.99 -8.81
CA VAL A 937 -5.15 -11.96 -9.11
C VAL A 937 -3.92 -11.19 -9.53
N GLN A 938 -2.88 -11.26 -8.71
CA GLN A 938 -1.59 -10.67 -8.99
C GLN A 938 -0.66 -11.70 -9.64
N PRO A 939 0.20 -11.28 -10.58
CA PRO A 939 1.16 -12.18 -11.21
C PRO A 939 2.21 -12.70 -10.22
N ASN A 940 3.05 -13.61 -10.71
CA ASN A 940 4.30 -14.01 -10.06
C ASN A 940 5.51 -13.63 -10.91
N LEU A 941 6.64 -13.44 -10.24
CA LEU A 941 7.95 -13.30 -10.86
C LEU A 941 8.81 -14.50 -10.47
N SER A 942 9.43 -15.16 -11.43
CA SER A 942 10.29 -16.32 -11.21
C SER A 942 11.62 -16.22 -11.97
N LEU A 943 12.69 -16.75 -11.39
CA LEU A 943 13.98 -16.89 -12.08
C LEU A 943 13.98 -18.17 -12.91
N ASN A 944 14.33 -18.07 -14.19
CA ASN A 944 14.58 -19.23 -15.04
C ASN A 944 16.00 -19.80 -14.84
N GLY A 945 16.32 -20.90 -15.54
CA GLY A 945 17.64 -21.54 -15.46
C GLY A 945 18.83 -20.71 -15.98
N SER A 946 18.60 -19.55 -16.61
CA SER A 946 19.64 -18.59 -17.00
C SER A 946 19.73 -17.36 -16.07
N GLY A 947 18.99 -17.34 -14.96
CA GLY A 947 18.93 -16.19 -14.04
C GLY A 947 18.10 -15.01 -14.56
N THR A 948 17.34 -15.20 -15.63
CA THR A 948 16.44 -14.18 -16.20
C THR A 948 15.09 -14.26 -15.50
N VAL A 949 14.53 -13.11 -15.10
CA VAL A 949 13.20 -13.03 -14.47
C VAL A 949 12.11 -13.15 -15.52
N GLN A 950 11.11 -13.97 -15.24
CA GLN A 950 9.91 -14.16 -16.06
C GLN A 950 8.66 -13.73 -15.28
N LEU A 951 7.75 -13.04 -15.97
CA LEU A 951 6.41 -12.73 -15.46
C LEU A 951 5.47 -13.90 -15.78
N LYS A 952 4.72 -14.37 -14.79
CA LYS A 952 3.62 -15.32 -14.98
C LYS A 952 2.31 -14.70 -14.52
N SER A 953 1.41 -14.49 -15.48
CA SER A 953 0.02 -14.06 -15.27
C SER A 953 -0.89 -15.28 -15.08
N TYR A 954 -2.08 -15.05 -14.52
CA TYR A 954 -3.08 -16.08 -14.21
C TYR A 954 -4.48 -15.59 -14.59
N ASP A 955 -5.41 -16.53 -14.80
CA ASP A 955 -6.77 -16.22 -15.23
C ASP A 955 -7.56 -15.40 -14.18
N SER A 956 -8.52 -14.60 -14.66
CA SER A 956 -9.52 -13.92 -13.83
C SER A 956 -10.55 -14.92 -13.26
N SER A 957 -10.12 -15.81 -12.38
CA SER A 957 -10.97 -16.84 -11.75
C SER A 957 -10.47 -17.22 -10.35
N PRO A 958 -11.33 -17.79 -9.48
CA PRO A 958 -10.90 -18.34 -8.18
C PRO A 958 -9.76 -19.37 -8.31
N THR A 959 -9.82 -20.23 -9.34
CA THR A 959 -8.74 -21.17 -9.66
C THR A 959 -7.44 -20.46 -10.03
N GLY A 960 -7.48 -19.42 -10.85
CA GLY A 960 -6.31 -18.60 -11.19
C GLY A 960 -5.70 -17.89 -9.98
N LEU A 961 -6.55 -17.38 -9.08
CA LEU A 961 -6.11 -16.78 -7.82
C LEU A 961 -5.39 -17.80 -6.94
N VAL A 962 -6.01 -18.95 -6.65
CA VAL A 962 -5.40 -20.02 -5.84
C VAL A 962 -4.10 -20.52 -6.48
N GLN A 963 -4.06 -20.75 -7.80
CA GLN A 963 -2.86 -21.18 -8.51
C GLN A 963 -1.72 -20.14 -8.42
N SER A 964 -2.05 -18.85 -8.42
CA SER A 964 -1.04 -17.81 -8.20
C SER A 964 -0.38 -17.93 -6.83
N TRP A 965 -1.10 -18.31 -5.77
CA TRP A 965 -0.51 -18.44 -4.43
C TRP A 965 0.31 -19.73 -4.26
N ILE A 966 -0.18 -20.88 -4.77
CA ILE A 966 0.57 -22.16 -4.77
C ILE A 966 1.99 -21.99 -5.32
N GLU A 967 2.13 -21.17 -6.37
CA GLU A 967 3.38 -20.89 -7.07
C GLU A 967 4.17 -19.71 -6.49
N ARG A 968 3.52 -18.82 -5.72
CA ARG A 968 4.14 -17.68 -5.02
C ARG A 968 5.05 -18.15 -3.89
N PHE A 969 4.65 -19.23 -3.21
CA PHE A 969 5.43 -19.88 -2.15
C PHE A 969 5.74 -21.34 -2.51
N PRO A 970 6.75 -21.59 -3.37
CA PRO A 970 7.12 -22.94 -3.80
C PRO A 970 7.68 -23.79 -2.66
N ASP A 971 8.34 -23.18 -1.67
CA ASP A 971 8.82 -23.81 -0.43
C ASP A 971 7.71 -23.86 0.65
N VAL A 972 7.75 -24.87 1.51
CA VAL A 972 6.86 -25.03 2.69
C VAL A 972 7.50 -24.50 3.99
N GLY A 973 8.79 -24.16 3.99
CA GLY A 973 9.50 -23.62 5.16
C GLY A 973 8.94 -22.31 5.74
N ILE A 974 8.00 -21.65 5.06
CA ILE A 974 7.22 -20.53 5.61
C ILE A 974 6.16 -20.98 6.64
N TYR A 975 5.69 -22.23 6.59
CA TYR A 975 4.71 -22.72 7.59
C TYR A 975 5.36 -22.92 8.96
N GLU A 976 6.65 -23.28 8.99
CA GLU A 976 7.43 -23.42 10.22
C GLU A 976 7.63 -22.04 10.88
N ASP A 977 7.91 -20.99 10.09
CA ASP A 977 7.95 -19.61 10.58
C ASP A 977 6.61 -19.20 11.21
N LEU A 978 5.51 -19.37 10.48
CA LEU A 978 4.16 -18.96 10.88
C LEU A 978 3.67 -19.73 12.11
N GLU A 979 3.88 -21.05 12.18
CA GLU A 979 3.54 -21.83 13.38
C GLU A 979 4.43 -21.46 14.57
N SER A 980 5.72 -21.14 14.36
CA SER A 980 6.60 -20.70 15.45
C SER A 980 6.13 -19.39 16.09
N LEU A 981 5.68 -18.43 15.26
CA LEU A 981 5.12 -17.16 15.71
C LEU A 981 3.78 -17.36 16.43
N ARG A 982 2.88 -18.15 15.85
CA ARG A 982 1.57 -18.46 16.44
C ARG A 982 1.68 -19.24 17.75
N VAL A 983 2.66 -20.13 17.89
CA VAL A 983 2.95 -20.87 19.13
C VAL A 983 3.59 -19.97 20.19
N LYS A 984 4.50 -19.06 19.81
CA LYS A 984 5.13 -18.08 20.71
C LYS A 984 4.10 -17.25 21.48
N ASP A 985 3.12 -16.69 20.77
CA ASP A 985 2.14 -15.76 21.36
C ASP A 985 0.84 -16.42 21.84
N LYS A 986 0.72 -17.75 21.73
CA LYS A 986 -0.52 -18.52 21.98
C LYS A 986 -1.20 -18.22 23.32
N SER A 987 -0.42 -18.00 24.39
CA SER A 987 -0.92 -17.71 25.74
C SER A 987 -1.59 -16.35 25.88
N TYR A 988 -1.33 -15.41 24.96
CA TYR A 988 -1.96 -14.09 24.96
C TYR A 988 -3.34 -14.08 24.26
N PHE A 989 -3.76 -15.22 23.69
CA PHE A 989 -4.97 -15.37 22.88
C PHE A 989 -5.83 -16.59 23.27
N THR A 990 -5.70 -17.05 24.52
CA THR A 990 -6.61 -18.01 25.15
C THR A 990 -7.51 -17.31 26.16
N ASP A 991 -8.84 -17.50 26.02
CA ASP A 991 -9.82 -17.39 27.11
C ASP A 991 -9.46 -18.30 28.30
#